data_AF-A0A150TJ84-F1
#
_entry.id   AF-A0A150TJ84-F1
#
_cell.length_a   1.000
_cell.length_b   1.000
_cell.length_c   1.000
_cell.angle_alpha   90.00
_cell.angle_beta   90.00
_cell.angle_gamma   90.00
#
_symmetry.space_group_name_H-M   'P 1'
#
loop_
_entity.id
_entity.type
_entity.pdbx_description
1 polymer ?
#
loop_
_entity_poly.entity_id
_entity_poly.type
_entity_poly.pdbx_seq_one_letter_code
_entity_poly.pdbx_strand_id
1 'polypeptide(L)'
;MVALSLGVALAACSAQGPGTETSAASGGGVGGGGGTTTGGGDSSSSGDDFNPTGPGVGGGGGSVPLGFTVEPSDLQTIAVAAGQTPPSVSYTAMRMDAPINVGWSVDRGELGAIGAGPASMATFTPRGTMGGLVTVRAGLNGETVERNVLIQLTAAQNGADAAVPAQAQQIATDPTQLTLGGGVGGVGGEGLGVAVTSTATLDALQHPASDGGAEQLKLLYPYDGTVWPRGLLAPLLMWQWAPGDADAIKIELRTTSGSFSWKGTFGRPEILSTTGRPFIRHPIPQDVWTMATDSAGGPTPDGSPDRLTVSLTVAREGQAYGPISQTWTVAPARLSGIIYYNSYGTRLAENYDGAVGGNGRFGGAVLSIRAGDTAPQLVAGGNGGNSQCRVCHSVSANGSRLLVQNGLDSYGRSAAYDLTPAGATEHALSTAAPFAAISPDGSIALTQAGELLSLPSSTRRPTSGIDEVAYELGTPAFSPDGTRVVFNAMSGPGANPRRKLFVMKFDAMTGDFADPEVIVDDSGEPAGTRPGWPAFLPDSKSVVFHHQTDPGNEGDTFGDLRTRRGAKAHLAWASIDGSGTAVPLDLLNGRDGPGSTYLPSLSAPVQMTCTADGTSVGDIDSRHKDDINMNYEPTVNPVASGGYAWVVFTSRRLYGNAATIPPFCSDPRGVDLVENITTKKLWVAAIDLDATPGTDPSHPAFYLPAQELLAGNARGFWVLDPCRSEGAPCDTGDQCCGGYCQPGSDGELICSNAPPGGQCSHPQERCETAADCCDPTNRCINGFCAVEGPL
;
A
#
# COMPACT_ATOMS: atom_id res chain seq x y z
N MET A 1 -16.27 29.74 -53.09
CA MET A 1 -15.48 30.79 -53.77
C MET A 1 -14.26 31.05 -52.89
N VAL A 2 -13.07 30.93 -53.47
CA VAL A 2 -11.72 30.84 -52.85
C VAL A 2 -11.42 29.52 -52.14
N ALA A 3 -10.78 28.64 -52.91
CA ALA A 3 -9.99 27.49 -52.51
C ALA A 3 -8.49 27.88 -52.54
N LEU A 4 -7.64 27.08 -51.85
CA LEU A 4 -6.20 26.78 -52.04
C LEU A 4 -5.56 26.61 -50.64
N SER A 5 -4.66 25.67 -50.35
CA SER A 5 -4.05 24.57 -51.09
C SER A 5 -3.16 23.75 -50.13
N LEU A 6 -3.10 22.44 -50.37
CA LEU A 6 -2.05 21.52 -49.90
C LEU A 6 -0.64 21.98 -50.29
N GLY A 7 0.37 21.58 -49.51
CA GLY A 7 1.78 21.63 -49.91
C GLY A 7 2.71 20.87 -48.97
N VAL A 8 2.97 19.60 -49.29
CA VAL A 8 4.13 18.82 -48.83
C VAL A 8 5.29 19.08 -49.79
N ALA A 9 6.51 19.30 -49.29
CA ALA A 9 7.75 19.02 -50.02
C ALA A 9 8.96 18.87 -49.06
N LEU A 10 9.64 17.72 -49.17
CA LEU A 10 10.98 17.44 -48.67
C LEU A 10 12.06 18.15 -49.51
N ALA A 11 13.19 18.51 -48.87
CA ALA A 11 14.59 18.35 -49.34
C ALA A 11 15.52 18.96 -48.26
N ALA A 12 16.26 18.17 -47.47
CA ALA A 12 17.56 17.57 -47.78
C ALA A 12 18.71 18.60 -47.97
N CYS A 13 19.60 18.67 -46.98
CA CYS A 13 21.02 18.97 -47.17
C CYS A 13 21.85 18.14 -46.18
N SER A 14 22.85 17.50 -46.76
CA SER A 14 23.76 16.46 -46.28
C SER A 14 24.87 16.95 -45.35
N ALA A 15 25.34 16.07 -44.46
CA ALA A 15 26.76 15.95 -44.16
C ALA A 15 27.09 14.46 -43.85
N GLN A 16 27.92 13.90 -44.72
CA GLN A 16 28.52 12.57 -44.67
C GLN A 16 29.98 12.75 -44.20
N GLY A 17 30.47 11.86 -43.35
CA GLY A 17 31.88 11.85 -42.93
C GLY A 17 32.17 10.73 -41.94
N PRO A 18 32.91 9.68 -42.33
CA PRO A 18 33.00 8.40 -41.62
C PRO A 18 34.15 8.36 -40.61
N GLY A 19 34.02 7.53 -39.58
CA GLY A 19 35.06 7.24 -38.60
C GLY A 19 34.97 5.79 -38.14
N THR A 20 36.00 5.03 -38.48
CA THR A 20 36.20 3.58 -38.38
C THR A 20 36.58 3.08 -36.98
N GLU A 21 36.14 1.85 -36.70
CA GLU A 21 36.80 0.75 -35.97
C GLU A 21 37.19 0.89 -34.48
N THR A 22 36.64 0.01 -33.65
CA THR A 22 37.34 -1.07 -32.88
C THR A 22 36.29 -1.81 -32.01
N SER A 23 35.96 -3.08 -32.29
CA SER A 23 36.35 -4.29 -31.51
C SER A 23 36.29 -4.10 -29.97
N ALA A 24 35.58 -4.89 -29.18
CA ALA A 24 35.62 -6.34 -29.13
C ALA A 24 34.36 -6.96 -28.49
N ALA A 25 33.97 -8.12 -29.02
CA ALA A 25 33.05 -9.05 -28.40
C ALA A 25 33.83 -10.20 -27.72
N SER A 26 33.20 -10.75 -26.68
CA SER A 26 33.22 -12.15 -26.25
C SER A 26 34.54 -12.84 -25.89
N GLY A 27 34.61 -13.31 -24.65
CA GLY A 27 35.49 -14.38 -24.21
C GLY A 27 34.84 -15.14 -23.05
N GLY A 28 33.94 -16.07 -23.36
CA GLY A 28 33.56 -17.16 -22.46
C GLY A 28 34.46 -18.38 -22.70
N GLY A 29 34.70 -19.19 -21.66
CA GLY A 29 35.41 -20.47 -21.85
C GLY A 29 35.97 -21.12 -20.59
N VAL A 30 35.09 -21.78 -19.84
CA VAL A 30 35.22 -23.16 -19.32
C VAL A 30 36.60 -23.68 -18.88
N GLY A 31 36.73 -23.98 -17.59
CA GLY A 31 37.75 -24.86 -17.04
C GLY A 31 37.13 -25.88 -16.09
N GLY A 32 36.86 -27.09 -16.60
CA GLY A 32 36.52 -28.25 -15.78
C GLY A 32 37.78 -28.94 -15.24
N GLY A 33 37.69 -29.47 -14.04
CA GLY A 33 38.73 -30.30 -13.42
C GLY A 33 38.16 -30.99 -12.19
N GLY A 34 37.83 -32.28 -12.35
CA GLY A 34 37.28 -33.10 -11.29
C GLY A 34 38.32 -33.75 -10.39
N GLY A 35 37.82 -34.24 -9.25
CA GLY A 35 38.35 -35.38 -8.50
C GLY A 35 39.31 -35.05 -7.37
N THR A 36 38.86 -35.17 -6.13
CA THR A 36 39.19 -36.35 -5.29
C THR A 36 38.41 -36.33 -3.98
N THR A 37 37.95 -37.51 -3.62
CA THR A 37 37.24 -37.89 -2.39
C THR A 37 38.20 -37.97 -1.21
N THR A 38 37.85 -37.37 -0.07
CA THR A 38 38.25 -37.86 1.26
C THR A 38 37.14 -37.54 2.24
N GLY A 39 36.63 -38.60 2.89
CA GLY A 39 35.56 -38.51 3.87
C GLY A 39 35.98 -37.85 5.17
N GLY A 40 35.00 -37.26 5.82
CA GLY A 40 35.01 -36.81 7.21
C GLY A 40 33.55 -36.58 7.57
N GLY A 41 32.98 -37.50 8.34
CA GLY A 41 31.64 -37.34 8.85
C GLY A 41 31.62 -36.25 9.90
N ASP A 42 30.57 -35.45 9.91
CA ASP A 42 30.06 -34.78 11.10
C ASP A 42 28.56 -34.55 10.94
N SER A 43 27.88 -34.75 12.05
CA SER A 43 26.45 -34.90 12.24
C SER A 43 25.64 -33.64 11.92
N SER A 44 24.70 -33.74 10.98
CA SER A 44 23.53 -32.86 10.88
C SER A 44 22.28 -33.66 11.25
N SER A 45 21.62 -33.24 12.34
CA SER A 45 20.35 -33.79 12.80
C SER A 45 19.23 -33.30 11.89
N SER A 46 18.68 -34.23 11.11
CA SER A 46 17.46 -34.10 10.32
C SER A 46 16.27 -33.80 11.23
N GLY A 47 15.57 -32.70 10.97
CA GLY A 47 14.21 -32.49 11.46
C GLY A 47 13.25 -33.19 10.52
N ASP A 48 12.88 -34.42 10.85
CA ASP A 48 11.77 -35.14 10.22
C ASP A 48 10.59 -35.10 11.17
N ASP A 49 9.55 -34.31 10.87
CA ASP A 49 8.26 -34.38 11.56
C ASP A 49 7.08 -34.45 10.58
N PHE A 50 6.61 -35.69 10.46
CA PHE A 50 5.24 -36.21 10.36
C PHE A 50 4.20 -35.59 9.39
N ASN A 51 3.87 -36.38 8.34
CA ASN A 51 2.77 -36.19 7.39
C ASN A 51 1.52 -37.03 7.80
N PRO A 52 0.30 -36.46 7.93
CA PRO A 52 -0.89 -37.23 8.31
C PRO A 52 -1.77 -37.53 7.08
N THR A 53 -1.58 -38.65 6.39
CA THR A 53 -2.65 -39.30 5.60
C THR A 53 -2.32 -40.75 5.25
N GLY A 54 -3.05 -41.70 5.83
CA GLY A 54 -3.05 -43.11 5.41
C GLY A 54 -3.87 -44.00 6.34
N PRO A 55 -4.87 -44.76 5.85
CA PRO A 55 -5.76 -45.55 6.70
C PRO A 55 -5.14 -46.91 7.02
N GLY A 56 -4.78 -47.12 8.29
CA GLY A 56 -4.34 -48.41 8.83
C GLY A 56 -5.36 -48.96 9.82
N VAL A 57 -6.15 -49.95 9.38
CA VAL A 57 -7.09 -50.71 10.21
C VAL A 57 -6.32 -51.68 11.12
N GLY A 58 -6.61 -51.68 12.43
CA GLY A 58 -6.30 -52.84 13.28
C GLY A 58 -6.30 -52.60 14.79
N GLY A 59 -7.29 -53.18 15.49
CA GLY A 59 -7.10 -53.76 16.83
C GLY A 59 -7.62 -52.95 18.01
N GLY A 60 -8.85 -53.23 18.44
CA GLY A 60 -9.43 -52.70 19.67
C GLY A 60 -8.76 -53.23 20.94
N GLY A 61 -8.41 -52.30 21.82
CA GLY A 61 -8.17 -52.48 23.24
C GLY A 61 -8.42 -51.13 23.90
N GLY A 62 -9.47 -51.02 24.71
CA GLY A 62 -9.87 -49.77 25.33
C GLY A 62 -8.83 -49.26 26.33
N SER A 63 -7.87 -48.47 25.85
CA SER A 63 -7.16 -47.50 26.69
C SER A 63 -7.99 -46.24 26.70
N VAL A 64 -8.55 -45.88 27.86
CA VAL A 64 -8.95 -44.49 28.10
C VAL A 64 -7.69 -43.65 27.83
N PRO A 65 -7.73 -42.62 26.96
CA PRO A 65 -6.62 -41.70 26.84
C PRO A 65 -6.46 -41.03 28.21
N LEU A 66 -5.51 -41.53 29.01
CA LEU A 66 -5.02 -40.80 30.18
C LEU A 66 -4.21 -39.66 29.58
N GLY A 67 -4.90 -38.56 29.25
CA GLY A 67 -4.28 -37.38 28.67
C GLY A 67 -3.17 -36.82 29.53
N PHE A 68 -2.37 -35.92 28.98
CA PHE A 68 -1.31 -35.25 29.72
C PHE A 68 -1.67 -33.78 29.99
N THR A 69 -1.02 -33.18 30.98
CA THR A 69 -1.19 -31.77 31.33
C THR A 69 0.11 -31.03 31.12
N VAL A 70 0.02 -29.71 30.97
CA VAL A 70 1.18 -28.81 30.91
C VAL A 70 1.02 -27.76 32.00
N GLU A 71 2.05 -27.61 32.84
CA GLU A 71 2.10 -26.59 33.90
C GLU A 71 3.17 -25.54 33.59
N PRO A 72 2.96 -24.25 33.90
CA PRO A 72 1.74 -23.68 34.48
C PRO A 72 0.53 -23.71 33.53
N SER A 73 -0.68 -23.97 34.06
CA SER A 73 -1.92 -23.98 33.27
C SER A 73 -2.50 -22.60 32.96
N ASP A 74 -2.27 -21.64 33.86
CA ASP A 74 -2.82 -20.28 33.74
C ASP A 74 -2.08 -19.47 32.67
N LEU A 75 -2.76 -18.48 32.08
CA LEU A 75 -2.16 -17.50 31.18
C LEU A 75 -0.95 -16.86 31.86
N GLN A 76 0.20 -16.96 31.22
CA GLN A 76 1.43 -16.35 31.69
C GLN A 76 1.59 -14.97 31.06
N THR A 77 1.96 -13.95 31.84
CA THR A 77 2.23 -12.61 31.34
C THR A 77 3.70 -12.25 31.55
N ILE A 78 4.40 -11.89 30.48
CA ILE A 78 5.81 -11.52 30.50
C ILE A 78 5.93 -10.02 30.21
N ALA A 79 6.35 -9.24 31.20
CA ALA A 79 6.69 -7.84 31.00
C ALA A 79 8.11 -7.70 30.43
N VAL A 80 8.23 -6.98 29.33
CA VAL A 80 9.50 -6.70 28.64
C VAL A 80 9.66 -5.18 28.52
N ALA A 81 10.77 -4.65 29.02
CA ALA A 81 11.18 -3.29 28.69
C ALA A 81 11.97 -3.33 27.38
N ALA A 82 11.60 -2.51 26.39
CA ALA A 82 12.27 -2.52 25.08
C ALA A 82 13.79 -2.30 25.23
N GLY A 83 14.58 -3.10 24.50
CA GLY A 83 16.04 -3.08 24.58
C GLY A 83 16.64 -3.79 25.79
N GLN A 84 15.83 -4.41 26.66
CA GLN A 84 16.30 -5.24 27.77
C GLN A 84 16.13 -6.73 27.48
N THR A 85 16.91 -7.59 28.12
CA THR A 85 16.75 -9.05 28.01
C THR A 85 15.39 -9.48 28.58
N PRO A 86 14.53 -10.13 27.78
CA PRO A 86 13.21 -10.53 28.25
C PRO A 86 13.28 -11.71 29.23
N PRO A 87 12.41 -11.75 30.27
CA PRO A 87 12.27 -12.94 31.10
C PRO A 87 11.66 -14.10 30.30
N SER A 88 11.95 -15.33 30.72
CA SER A 88 11.46 -16.56 30.08
C SER A 88 10.50 -17.32 31.00
N VAL A 89 9.64 -18.15 30.42
CA VAL A 89 8.69 -19.00 31.14
C VAL A 89 9.02 -20.47 30.87
N SER A 90 9.06 -21.29 31.90
CA SER A 90 9.29 -22.74 31.74
C SER A 90 8.00 -23.51 31.90
N TYR A 91 7.78 -24.45 30.98
CA TYR A 91 6.65 -25.36 30.97
C TYR A 91 7.12 -26.79 31.26
N THR A 92 6.30 -27.54 31.99
CA THR A 92 6.52 -28.96 32.29
C THR A 92 5.32 -29.78 31.83
N ALA A 93 5.56 -30.81 31.03
CA ALA A 93 4.52 -31.77 30.64
C ALA A 93 4.44 -32.92 31.64
N MET A 94 3.26 -33.19 32.18
CA MET A 94 3.02 -34.18 33.22
C MET A 94 1.93 -35.18 32.81
N ARG A 95 2.12 -36.44 33.17
CA ARG A 95 1.11 -37.49 33.02
C ARG A 95 1.06 -38.30 34.30
N MET A 96 -0.11 -38.37 34.94
CA MET A 96 -0.26 -38.99 36.27
C MET A 96 0.78 -38.44 37.27
N ASP A 97 0.95 -37.11 37.28
CA ASP A 97 1.90 -36.36 38.12
C ASP A 97 3.39 -36.69 37.93
N ALA A 98 3.75 -37.42 36.86
CA ALA A 98 5.12 -37.67 36.46
C ALA A 98 5.49 -36.88 35.21
N PRO A 99 6.68 -36.25 35.14
CA PRO A 99 7.15 -35.60 33.92
C PRO A 99 7.23 -36.58 32.74
N ILE A 100 6.79 -36.14 31.56
CA ILE A 100 6.82 -36.94 30.33
C ILE A 100 7.44 -36.15 29.18
N ASN A 101 8.20 -36.81 28.31
CA ASN A 101 8.77 -36.15 27.13
C ASN A 101 7.70 -35.94 26.06
N VAL A 102 7.58 -34.70 25.60
CA VAL A 102 6.66 -34.28 24.53
C VAL A 102 7.41 -33.42 23.51
N GLY A 103 6.87 -33.29 22.31
CA GLY A 103 7.32 -32.28 21.34
C GLY A 103 6.74 -30.91 21.70
N TRP A 104 7.49 -29.84 21.45
CA TRP A 104 7.08 -28.47 21.76
C TRP A 104 7.12 -27.60 20.52
N SER A 105 6.15 -26.69 20.37
CA SER A 105 6.16 -25.67 19.32
C SER A 105 5.45 -24.40 19.76
N VAL A 106 5.54 -23.36 18.94
CA VAL A 106 4.78 -22.12 19.08
C VAL A 106 4.09 -21.79 17.75
N ASP A 107 2.95 -21.13 17.82
CA ASP A 107 2.23 -20.61 16.64
C ASP A 107 2.87 -19.32 16.07
N ARG A 108 3.53 -18.52 16.92
CA ARG A 108 4.12 -17.22 16.58
C ARG A 108 5.62 -17.16 16.92
N GLY A 109 6.46 -17.71 16.04
CA GLY A 109 7.92 -17.79 16.22
C GLY A 109 8.67 -16.44 16.19
N GLU A 110 8.03 -15.40 15.67
CA GLU A 110 8.51 -14.02 15.73
C GLU A 110 8.36 -13.38 17.13
N LEU A 111 7.42 -13.88 17.96
CA LEU A 111 7.23 -13.41 19.33
C LEU A 111 8.22 -14.07 20.31
N GLY A 112 8.61 -15.31 20.04
CA GLY A 112 9.58 -16.05 20.84
C GLY A 112 9.80 -17.46 20.33
N ALA A 113 10.67 -18.20 21.02
CA ALA A 113 11.01 -19.57 20.67
C ALA A 113 10.88 -20.50 21.88
N ILE A 114 10.61 -21.78 21.60
CA ILE A 114 10.66 -22.87 22.57
C ILE A 114 11.46 -24.03 21.97
N GLY A 115 12.28 -24.70 22.78
CA GLY A 115 13.06 -25.85 22.30
C GLY A 115 12.15 -27.00 21.89
N ALA A 116 12.27 -27.49 20.65
CA ALA A 116 11.31 -28.43 20.04
C ALA A 116 11.17 -29.78 20.76
N GLY A 117 12.12 -30.17 21.60
CA GLY A 117 12.12 -31.45 22.30
C GLY A 117 12.57 -32.62 21.41
N PRO A 118 12.23 -33.87 21.76
CA PRO A 118 11.34 -34.27 22.85
C PRO A 118 11.94 -34.02 24.24
N ALA A 119 11.20 -33.35 25.12
CA ALA A 119 11.64 -33.04 26.49
C ALA A 119 10.45 -32.90 27.44
N SER A 120 10.65 -33.23 28.73
CA SER A 120 9.61 -33.08 29.75
C SER A 120 9.45 -31.67 30.29
N MET A 121 10.47 -30.83 30.07
CA MET A 121 10.44 -29.41 30.33
C MET A 121 10.95 -28.66 29.10
N ALA A 122 10.36 -27.51 28.82
CA ALA A 122 10.84 -26.60 27.81
C ALA A 122 10.65 -25.15 28.26
N THR A 123 11.57 -24.28 27.83
CA THR A 123 11.54 -22.86 28.20
C THR A 123 11.16 -22.05 26.97
N PHE A 124 10.08 -21.28 27.10
CA PHE A 124 9.70 -20.26 26.14
C PHE A 124 10.49 -18.97 26.42
N THR A 125 11.21 -18.49 25.42
CA THR A 125 12.01 -17.26 25.49
C THR A 125 11.48 -16.24 24.46
N PRO A 126 10.92 -15.10 24.91
CA PRO A 126 10.51 -14.02 24.01
C PRO A 126 11.69 -13.43 23.25
N ARG A 127 11.45 -12.90 22.05
CA ARG A 127 12.49 -12.16 21.30
C ARG A 127 12.75 -10.76 21.87
N GLY A 128 11.75 -10.17 22.54
CA GLY A 128 11.85 -8.87 23.20
C GLY A 128 11.75 -7.64 22.29
N THR A 129 11.44 -7.82 21.01
CA THR A 129 11.30 -6.76 20.01
C THR A 129 9.84 -6.39 19.72
N MET A 130 8.88 -7.23 20.13
CA MET A 130 7.44 -7.03 19.97
C MET A 130 6.68 -7.75 21.09
N GLY A 131 5.46 -7.28 21.36
CA GLY A 131 4.51 -7.93 22.25
C GLY A 131 3.44 -8.71 21.49
N GLY A 132 2.62 -9.46 22.21
CA GLY A 132 1.50 -10.19 21.62
C GLY A 132 1.15 -11.45 22.41
N LEU A 133 0.09 -12.13 21.97
CA LEU A 133 -0.28 -13.45 22.46
C LEU A 133 0.41 -14.53 21.62
N VAL A 134 1.04 -15.50 22.28
CA VAL A 134 1.63 -16.69 21.66
C VAL A 134 1.06 -17.94 22.31
N THR A 135 0.80 -18.96 21.49
CA THR A 135 0.32 -20.28 21.91
C THR A 135 1.49 -21.25 21.90
N VAL A 136 1.89 -21.71 23.08
CA VAL A 136 2.82 -22.83 23.26
C VAL A 136 2.05 -24.13 23.14
N ARG A 137 2.48 -25.01 22.23
CA ARG A 137 1.87 -26.32 22.00
C ARG A 137 2.79 -27.42 22.49
N ALA A 138 2.24 -28.37 23.24
CA ALA A 138 2.88 -29.63 23.58
C ALA A 138 2.16 -30.77 22.88
N GLY A 139 2.87 -31.66 22.20
CA GLY A 139 2.30 -32.76 21.42
C GLY A 139 2.86 -34.12 21.82
N LEU A 140 1.98 -35.12 21.96
CA LEU A 140 2.35 -36.53 22.18
C LEU A 140 1.34 -37.47 21.50
N ASN A 141 1.80 -38.32 20.57
CA ASN A 141 0.99 -39.36 19.92
C ASN A 141 -0.36 -38.87 19.35
N GLY A 142 -0.38 -37.66 18.78
CA GLY A 142 -1.58 -37.03 18.22
C GLY A 142 -2.48 -36.30 19.23
N GLU A 143 -2.12 -36.30 20.52
CA GLU A 143 -2.74 -35.44 21.54
C GLU A 143 -1.95 -34.13 21.68
N THR A 144 -2.65 -32.99 21.74
CA THR A 144 -2.03 -31.66 21.87
C THR A 144 -2.61 -30.91 23.06
N VAL A 145 -1.74 -30.26 23.83
CA VAL A 145 -2.11 -29.35 24.93
C VAL A 145 -1.55 -27.97 24.62
N GLU A 146 -2.40 -26.95 24.67
CA GLU A 146 -2.03 -25.56 24.36
C GLU A 146 -1.96 -24.69 25.62
N ARG A 147 -1.01 -23.74 25.67
CA ARG A 147 -0.84 -22.75 26.73
C ARG A 147 -0.53 -21.39 26.14
N ASN A 148 -1.23 -20.37 26.61
CA ASN A 148 -1.03 -19.01 26.11
C ASN A 148 -0.02 -18.24 26.98
N VAL A 149 0.78 -17.40 26.33
CA VAL A 149 1.67 -16.42 26.96
C VAL A 149 1.38 -15.05 26.35
N LEU A 150 1.10 -14.05 27.18
CA LEU A 150 0.98 -12.66 26.78
C LEU A 150 2.31 -11.92 27.03
N ILE A 151 2.95 -11.46 25.97
CA ILE A 151 4.14 -10.62 26.06
C ILE A 151 3.71 -9.15 26.06
N GLN A 152 4.09 -8.41 27.10
CA GLN A 152 3.83 -6.98 27.27
C GLN A 152 5.10 -6.19 27.05
N LEU A 153 5.24 -5.56 25.89
CA LEU A 153 6.36 -4.69 25.56
C LEU A 153 6.08 -3.26 26.02
N THR A 154 6.99 -2.69 26.81
CA THR A 154 6.89 -1.34 27.35
C THR A 154 8.11 -0.51 27.02
N ALA A 155 7.89 0.77 26.68
CA ALA A 155 8.96 1.71 26.39
C ALA A 155 8.56 3.16 26.68
N ALA A 156 9.55 4.04 26.87
CA ALA A 156 9.32 5.46 27.03
C ALA A 156 10.50 6.27 26.49
N GLN A 157 10.23 7.48 26.01
CA GLN A 157 11.28 8.41 25.56
C GLN A 157 10.94 9.88 25.83
N ASN A 158 11.96 10.73 25.80
CA ASN A 158 11.84 12.18 25.84
C ASN A 158 12.72 12.81 24.76
N GLY A 159 12.09 13.30 23.69
CA GLY A 159 12.75 13.80 22.49
C GLY A 159 13.10 12.72 21.48
N ALA A 160 13.60 13.17 20.33
CA ALA A 160 14.22 12.32 19.32
C ALA A 160 15.59 11.81 19.80
N ASP A 161 15.94 10.58 19.41
CA ASP A 161 17.27 10.01 19.59
C ASP A 161 17.96 9.85 18.23
N ALA A 162 18.91 10.73 17.93
CA ALA A 162 19.67 10.69 16.68
C ALA A 162 20.61 9.47 16.57
N ALA A 163 20.85 8.74 17.65
CA ALA A 163 21.61 7.49 17.61
C ALA A 163 20.78 6.32 17.04
N VAL A 164 19.45 6.45 17.02
CA VAL A 164 18.55 5.47 16.39
C VAL A 164 18.40 5.81 14.91
N PRO A 165 18.90 4.97 13.97
CA PRO A 165 18.90 5.31 12.55
C PRO A 165 17.52 5.66 11.98
N ALA A 166 16.48 4.97 12.44
CA ALA A 166 15.10 5.22 12.02
C ALA A 166 14.59 6.60 12.44
N GLN A 167 15.00 7.10 13.63
CA GLN A 167 14.64 8.44 14.10
C GLN A 167 15.52 9.51 13.46
N ALA A 168 16.79 9.23 13.18
CA ALA A 168 17.70 10.17 12.52
C ALA A 168 17.15 10.66 11.17
N GLN A 169 16.48 9.79 10.41
CA GLN A 169 15.82 10.14 9.14
C GLN A 169 14.59 11.06 9.32
N GLN A 170 14.05 11.13 10.53
CA GLN A 170 12.92 11.99 10.90
C GLN A 170 13.38 13.29 11.57
N ILE A 171 14.68 13.59 11.68
CA ILE A 171 15.19 14.85 12.22
C ILE A 171 15.64 15.74 11.06
N ALA A 172 14.93 16.86 10.86
CA ALA A 172 15.28 17.83 9.83
C ALA A 172 16.43 18.74 10.30
N THR A 173 17.46 18.87 9.45
CA THR A 173 18.62 19.73 9.70
C THR A 173 18.67 20.93 8.76
N ASP A 174 17.92 20.88 7.65
CA ASP A 174 17.91 21.94 6.63
C ASP A 174 16.48 22.21 6.12
N PRO A 175 16.04 23.48 5.96
CA PRO A 175 14.68 23.80 5.50
C PRO A 175 14.30 23.20 4.15
N THR A 176 15.27 22.90 3.27
CA THR A 176 15.02 22.26 1.97
C THR A 176 14.53 20.82 2.11
N GLN A 177 14.85 20.13 3.21
CA GLN A 177 14.38 18.77 3.47
C GLN A 177 12.87 18.70 3.74
N LEU A 178 12.25 19.81 4.14
CA LEU A 178 10.82 19.86 4.46
C LEU A 178 9.91 19.60 3.25
N THR A 179 10.44 19.76 2.03
CA THR A 179 9.68 19.62 0.79
C THR A 179 10.35 18.72 -0.25
N LEU A 180 11.51 18.14 0.06
CA LEU A 180 12.22 17.21 -0.81
C LEU A 180 11.57 15.82 -0.76
N GLY A 181 11.21 15.24 -1.91
CA GLY A 181 10.56 13.92 -1.95
C GLY A 181 9.28 13.90 -1.10
N GLY A 182 9.12 12.85 -0.28
CA GLY A 182 8.05 12.75 0.72
C GLY A 182 8.20 13.71 1.91
N GLY A 183 9.23 14.56 1.95
CA GLY A 183 9.59 15.38 3.09
C GLY A 183 10.32 14.59 4.18
N VAL A 184 10.40 15.16 5.37
CA VAL A 184 11.12 14.57 6.51
C VAL A 184 10.52 13.21 6.87
N GLY A 185 11.36 12.16 6.92
CA GLY A 185 10.91 10.78 7.16
C GLY A 185 9.92 10.24 6.12
N GLY A 186 9.75 10.90 4.97
CA GLY A 186 8.84 10.48 3.90
C GLY A 186 7.35 10.79 4.12
N VAL A 187 6.96 11.48 5.19
CA VAL A 187 5.54 11.82 5.47
C VAL A 187 5.27 13.32 5.55
N GLY A 188 6.29 14.13 5.36
CA GLY A 188 6.25 15.59 5.43
C GLY A 188 6.35 16.13 6.84
N GLY A 189 5.91 17.38 7.01
CA GLY A 189 6.04 18.09 8.28
C GLY A 189 7.49 18.44 8.63
N GLU A 190 7.74 18.67 9.91
CA GLU A 190 9.00 19.24 10.42
C GLU A 190 9.85 18.25 11.21
N GLY A 191 9.46 16.97 11.22
CA GLY A 191 10.21 15.91 11.87
C GLY A 191 9.99 15.80 13.37
N LEU A 192 10.84 15.00 14.02
CA LEU A 192 10.78 14.74 15.44
C LEU A 192 11.27 15.94 16.27
N GLY A 193 10.49 16.23 17.32
CA GLY A 193 10.80 17.21 18.35
C GLY A 193 11.98 16.87 19.26
N VAL A 194 12.60 17.91 19.82
CA VAL A 194 13.69 17.76 20.80
C VAL A 194 13.19 17.27 22.16
N ALA A 195 14.10 16.99 23.10
CA ALA A 195 13.72 16.65 24.47
C ALA A 195 13.07 17.84 25.20
N VAL A 196 12.02 17.56 25.98
CA VAL A 196 11.41 18.55 26.87
C VAL A 196 12.26 18.67 28.13
N THR A 197 12.80 19.86 28.40
CA THR A 197 13.68 20.12 29.56
C THR A 197 12.96 20.79 30.73
N SER A 198 11.82 21.44 30.47
CA SER A 198 10.98 22.05 31.50
C SER A 198 10.25 20.99 32.32
N THR A 199 10.55 20.92 33.61
CA THR A 199 9.88 20.01 34.55
C THR A 199 8.40 20.32 34.70
N ALA A 200 8.02 21.60 34.68
CA ALA A 200 6.61 22.03 34.73
C ALA A 200 5.84 21.58 33.49
N THR A 201 6.45 21.65 32.30
CA THR A 201 5.84 21.19 31.05
C THR A 201 5.70 19.67 31.03
N LEU A 202 6.72 18.94 31.49
CA LEU A 202 6.66 17.48 31.63
C LEU A 202 5.55 17.05 32.60
N ASP A 203 5.42 17.72 33.75
CA ASP A 203 4.35 17.44 34.71
C ASP A 203 2.96 17.74 34.13
N ALA A 204 2.79 18.89 33.46
CA ALA A 204 1.55 19.23 32.78
C ALA A 204 1.15 18.19 31.73
N LEU A 205 2.12 17.69 30.93
CA LEU A 205 1.86 16.63 29.95
C LEU A 205 1.44 15.30 30.60
N GLN A 206 1.87 15.01 31.83
CA GLN A 206 1.41 13.83 32.57
C GLN A 206 0.03 14.06 33.20
N HIS A 207 -0.27 15.29 33.59
CA HIS A 207 -1.49 15.68 34.29
C HIS A 207 -2.19 16.85 33.55
N PRO A 208 -2.81 16.58 32.38
CA PRO A 208 -3.47 17.62 31.60
C PRO A 208 -4.63 18.26 32.38
N ALA A 209 -4.84 19.55 32.17
CA ALA A 209 -5.83 20.36 32.88
C ALA A 209 -7.28 20.03 32.46
N SER A 210 -7.47 19.58 31.22
CA SER A 210 -8.75 19.16 30.64
C SER A 210 -8.52 18.20 29.46
N ASP A 211 -9.60 17.68 28.89
CA ASP A 211 -9.60 16.89 27.66
C ASP A 211 -9.32 17.71 26.38
N GLY A 212 -9.18 19.04 26.48
CA GLY A 212 -8.93 19.94 25.36
C GLY A 212 -10.19 20.36 24.58
N GLY A 213 -11.40 20.00 25.03
CA GLY A 213 -12.63 20.35 24.35
C GLY A 213 -12.89 21.86 24.28
N ALA A 214 -12.59 22.60 25.36
CA ALA A 214 -12.73 24.06 25.40
C ALA A 214 -11.72 24.76 24.47
N GLU A 215 -10.57 24.13 24.28
CA GLU A 215 -9.49 24.54 23.39
C GLU A 215 -9.73 24.07 21.95
N GLN A 216 -10.84 23.41 21.65
CA GLN A 216 -11.16 22.85 20.33
C GLN A 216 -10.05 21.92 19.80
N LEU A 217 -9.36 21.24 20.70
CA LEU A 217 -8.29 20.30 20.37
C LEU A 217 -8.89 19.08 19.65
N LYS A 218 -8.45 18.83 18.42
CA LYS A 218 -8.84 17.66 17.64
C LYS A 218 -7.72 17.23 16.70
N LEU A 219 -7.68 15.93 16.42
CA LEU A 219 -6.83 15.38 15.36
C LEU A 219 -7.45 15.71 14.00
N LEU A 220 -6.60 16.12 13.07
CA LEU A 220 -6.92 16.32 11.66
C LEU A 220 -6.58 15.08 10.83
N TYR A 221 -5.52 14.38 11.22
CA TYR A 221 -5.01 13.16 10.60
C TYR A 221 -4.01 12.47 11.55
N PRO A 222 -3.93 11.13 11.58
CA PRO A 222 -4.81 10.16 10.91
C PRO A 222 -6.25 10.15 11.41
N TYR A 223 -7.11 9.50 10.65
CA TYR A 223 -8.53 9.36 10.96
C TYR A 223 -8.76 8.20 11.93
N ASP A 224 -9.87 8.24 12.68
CA ASP A 224 -10.28 7.11 13.50
C ASP A 224 -10.63 5.89 12.63
N GLY A 225 -10.49 4.69 13.16
CA GLY A 225 -10.90 3.46 12.46
C GLY A 225 -10.08 3.09 11.22
N THR A 226 -9.06 3.87 10.85
CA THR A 226 -8.14 3.50 9.76
C THR A 226 -7.50 2.13 10.04
N VAL A 227 -7.48 1.29 9.00
CA VAL A 227 -6.74 0.02 8.99
C VAL A 227 -5.34 0.27 8.45
N TRP A 228 -4.33 -0.04 9.27
CA TRP A 228 -2.91 0.08 8.89
C TRP A 228 -2.30 -1.28 8.61
N PRO A 229 -1.60 -1.48 7.49
CA PRO A 229 -0.73 -2.63 7.33
C PRO A 229 0.60 -2.41 8.06
N ARG A 230 1.33 -3.50 8.30
CA ARG A 230 2.70 -3.43 8.86
C ARG A 230 3.70 -3.02 7.78
N GLY A 231 4.84 -2.46 8.22
CA GLY A 231 5.97 -2.11 7.34
C GLY A 231 5.88 -0.74 6.67
N LEU A 232 4.81 0.03 6.90
CA LEU A 232 4.71 1.40 6.41
C LEU A 232 5.47 2.41 7.29
N LEU A 233 5.77 3.57 6.68
CA LEU A 233 6.25 4.72 7.43
C LEU A 233 5.21 5.19 8.45
N ALA A 234 5.72 5.68 9.58
CA ALA A 234 4.93 6.19 10.68
C ALA A 234 4.08 7.40 10.23
N PRO A 235 2.78 7.45 10.57
CA PRO A 235 1.95 8.56 10.17
C PRO A 235 2.41 9.88 10.82
N LEU A 236 2.19 10.97 10.09
CA LEU A 236 2.35 12.33 10.60
C LEU A 236 1.10 12.72 11.38
N LEU A 237 1.17 12.74 12.71
CA LEU A 237 0.06 13.22 13.53
C LEU A 237 -0.11 14.72 13.30
N MET A 238 -1.32 15.16 12.97
CA MET A 238 -1.64 16.56 12.75
C MET A 238 -2.85 16.94 13.56
N TRP A 239 -2.79 18.07 14.25
CA TRP A 239 -3.89 18.53 15.08
C TRP A 239 -4.24 19.99 14.78
N GLN A 240 -5.42 20.38 15.23
CA GLN A 240 -5.80 21.77 15.36
C GLN A 240 -6.32 22.01 16.78
N TRP A 241 -6.19 23.26 17.21
CA TRP A 241 -6.69 23.74 18.49
C TRP A 241 -6.66 25.27 18.49
N ALA A 242 -7.48 25.91 19.32
CA ALA A 242 -7.67 27.34 19.38
C ALA A 242 -6.44 28.12 19.88
N PRO A 243 -5.67 27.65 20.89
CA PRO A 243 -4.41 28.31 21.26
C PRO A 243 -3.42 28.34 20.08
N GLY A 244 -3.39 27.29 19.26
CA GLY A 244 -2.40 27.13 18.21
C GLY A 244 -0.99 26.88 18.77
N ASP A 245 -0.01 26.72 17.88
CA ASP A 245 1.44 26.62 18.14
C ASP A 245 1.87 26.04 19.51
N ALA A 246 2.14 24.73 19.56
CA ALA A 246 2.47 24.03 20.80
C ALA A 246 3.92 24.23 21.29
N ASP A 247 4.14 24.12 22.60
CA ASP A 247 5.49 24.08 23.18
C ASP A 247 6.04 22.65 23.24
N ALA A 248 5.15 21.70 23.53
CA ALA A 248 5.48 20.30 23.64
C ALA A 248 4.23 19.43 23.46
N ILE A 249 4.45 18.16 23.16
CA ILE A 249 3.40 17.14 23.07
C ILE A 249 3.79 15.90 23.86
N LYS A 250 2.78 15.10 24.21
CA LYS A 250 2.92 13.71 24.62
C LYS A 250 2.13 12.83 23.67
N ILE A 251 2.77 11.79 23.16
CA ILE A 251 2.14 10.73 22.37
C ILE A 251 2.15 9.46 23.23
N GLU A 252 1.02 8.78 23.32
CA GLU A 252 0.92 7.44 23.88
C GLU A 252 0.40 6.47 22.84
N LEU A 253 0.99 5.28 22.78
CA LEU A 253 0.57 4.16 21.95
C LEU A 253 0.29 2.97 22.85
N ARG A 254 -0.89 2.35 22.71
CA ARG A 254 -1.30 1.20 23.52
C ARG A 254 -2.10 0.22 22.69
N THR A 255 -1.86 -1.07 22.84
CA THR A 255 -2.75 -2.09 22.29
C THR A 255 -3.89 -2.41 23.25
N THR A 256 -5.03 -2.84 22.70
CA THR A 256 -6.22 -3.20 23.50
C THR A 256 -6.00 -4.39 24.41
N SER A 257 -5.11 -5.33 24.04
CA SER A 257 -4.71 -6.45 24.88
C SER A 257 -3.71 -6.07 25.98
N GLY A 258 -3.11 -4.88 25.89
CA GLY A 258 -1.96 -4.48 26.72
C GLY A 258 -0.63 -5.14 26.32
N SER A 259 -0.57 -5.81 25.17
CA SER A 259 0.66 -6.37 24.59
C SER A 259 1.75 -5.32 24.31
N PHE A 260 1.36 -4.07 24.11
CA PHE A 260 2.28 -2.95 23.87
C PHE A 260 1.82 -1.69 24.59
N SER A 261 2.77 -0.98 25.20
CA SER A 261 2.54 0.37 25.72
C SER A 261 3.80 1.21 25.59
N TRP A 262 3.68 2.35 24.92
CA TRP A 262 4.76 3.33 24.83
C TRP A 262 4.26 4.75 25.11
N LYS A 263 5.14 5.57 25.70
CA LYS A 263 4.92 7.00 25.89
C LYS A 263 6.13 7.83 25.44
N GLY A 264 5.91 8.86 24.65
CA GLY A 264 6.94 9.79 24.22
C GLY A 264 6.55 11.24 24.48
N THR A 265 7.46 12.03 25.07
CA THR A 265 7.30 13.49 25.16
C THR A 265 8.25 14.19 24.21
N PHE A 266 7.79 15.20 23.49
CA PHE A 266 8.59 15.92 22.51
C PHE A 266 8.35 17.42 22.64
N GLY A 267 9.43 18.20 22.70
CA GLY A 267 9.40 19.63 22.46
C GLY A 267 9.25 19.95 20.98
N ARG A 268 9.43 21.21 20.62
CA ARG A 268 9.38 21.66 19.22
C ARG A 268 10.53 21.03 18.41
N PRO A 269 10.30 20.59 17.16
CA PRO A 269 11.39 20.31 16.22
C PRO A 269 12.30 21.53 16.04
N GLU A 270 13.62 21.31 16.08
CA GLU A 270 14.60 22.40 16.06
C GLU A 270 14.48 23.28 14.81
N ILE A 271 14.13 22.66 13.67
CA ILE A 271 13.93 23.33 12.37
C ILE A 271 12.82 24.41 12.40
N LEU A 272 11.88 24.34 13.35
CA LEU A 272 10.84 25.36 13.51
C LEU A 272 11.42 26.72 13.95
N SER A 273 12.55 26.73 14.65
CA SER A 273 13.24 27.98 15.01
C SER A 273 13.77 28.73 13.80
N THR A 274 14.15 28.00 12.74
CA THR A 274 14.67 28.56 11.49
C THR A 274 13.53 28.96 10.54
N THR A 275 12.45 28.18 10.50
CA THR A 275 11.35 28.38 9.54
C THR A 275 10.24 29.29 10.07
N GLY A 276 10.16 29.52 11.39
CA GLY A 276 9.10 30.31 12.04
C GLY A 276 7.71 29.68 11.96
N ARG A 277 7.62 28.39 11.60
CA ARG A 277 6.35 27.66 11.49
C ARG A 277 5.84 27.22 12.87
N PRO A 278 4.50 27.05 13.02
CA PRO A 278 3.93 26.59 14.27
C PRO A 278 4.13 25.08 14.46
N PHE A 279 4.24 24.63 15.72
CA PHE A 279 4.27 23.21 16.07
C PHE A 279 2.83 22.67 16.17
N ILE A 280 2.35 22.11 15.06
CA ILE A 280 0.96 21.61 14.88
C ILE A 280 0.90 20.20 14.26
N ARG A 281 2.06 19.56 14.14
CA ARG A 281 2.22 18.21 13.62
C ARG A 281 3.53 17.59 14.07
N HIS A 282 3.57 16.28 14.18
CA HIS A 282 4.74 15.51 14.60
C HIS A 282 4.58 14.04 14.16
N PRO A 283 5.59 13.41 13.53
CA PRO A 283 5.51 12.00 13.17
C PRO A 283 5.76 11.11 14.40
N ILE A 284 5.12 9.94 14.46
CA ILE A 284 5.51 8.94 15.45
C ILE A 284 6.96 8.49 15.12
N PRO A 285 7.85 8.28 16.11
CA PRO A 285 9.18 7.72 15.85
C PRO A 285 9.06 6.38 15.10
N GLN A 286 9.81 6.22 14.01
CA GLN A 286 9.62 5.11 13.07
C GLN A 286 9.88 3.73 13.70
N ASP A 287 10.88 3.62 14.56
CA ASP A 287 11.19 2.42 15.34
C ASP A 287 10.06 2.06 16.31
N VAL A 288 9.47 3.07 16.97
CA VAL A 288 8.32 2.91 17.86
C VAL A 288 7.07 2.49 17.09
N TRP A 289 6.82 3.09 15.94
CA TRP A 289 5.70 2.71 15.06
C TRP A 289 5.83 1.26 14.60
N THR A 290 7.05 0.82 14.28
CA THR A 290 7.33 -0.58 13.92
C THR A 290 7.01 -1.51 15.08
N MET A 291 7.51 -1.23 16.29
CA MET A 291 7.17 -2.03 17.49
C MET A 291 5.66 -2.08 17.76
N ALA A 292 4.97 -0.93 17.63
CA ALA A 292 3.55 -0.83 17.90
C ALA A 292 2.70 -1.66 16.91
N THR A 293 2.99 -1.55 15.61
CA THR A 293 2.25 -2.27 14.57
C THR A 293 2.58 -3.75 14.51
N ASP A 294 3.83 -4.14 14.80
CA ASP A 294 4.20 -5.55 14.91
C ASP A 294 3.59 -6.23 16.16
N SER A 295 3.32 -5.46 17.22
CA SER A 295 2.66 -5.97 18.44
C SER A 295 1.13 -6.00 18.37
N ALA A 296 0.53 -5.33 17.39
CA ALA A 296 -0.91 -5.23 17.19
C ALA A 296 -1.42 -6.19 16.10
N GLY A 297 -2.73 -6.31 15.94
CA GLY A 297 -3.38 -7.07 14.87
C GLY A 297 -3.48 -8.59 15.10
N GLY A 298 -2.78 -9.12 16.10
CA GLY A 298 -2.95 -10.51 16.53
C GLY A 298 -4.20 -10.73 17.39
N PRO A 299 -4.50 -11.98 17.77
CA PRO A 299 -5.62 -12.27 18.67
C PRO A 299 -5.32 -11.78 20.10
N THR A 300 -6.32 -11.22 20.76
CA THR A 300 -6.33 -10.97 22.20
C THR A 300 -6.66 -12.27 22.97
N PRO A 301 -6.48 -12.31 24.31
CA PRO A 301 -6.82 -13.51 25.10
C PRO A 301 -8.28 -13.99 24.99
N ASP A 302 -9.21 -13.10 24.64
CA ASP A 302 -10.62 -13.42 24.37
C ASP A 302 -10.93 -13.66 22.88
N GLY A 303 -9.91 -13.69 22.02
CA GLY A 303 -10.00 -14.00 20.59
C GLY A 303 -10.39 -12.84 19.68
N SER A 304 -10.58 -11.63 20.22
CA SER A 304 -10.83 -10.44 19.42
C SER A 304 -9.55 -9.93 18.71
N PRO A 305 -9.64 -9.13 17.63
CA PRO A 305 -8.47 -8.50 17.03
C PRO A 305 -7.86 -7.43 17.93
N ASP A 306 -6.55 -7.51 18.20
CA ASP A 306 -5.85 -6.51 19.00
C ASP A 306 -5.65 -5.20 18.24
N ARG A 307 -6.29 -4.12 18.72
CA ARG A 307 -6.26 -2.79 18.09
C ARG A 307 -5.23 -1.88 18.74
N LEU A 308 -4.75 -0.89 18.00
CA LEU A 308 -3.79 0.11 18.44
C LEU A 308 -4.50 1.45 18.74
N THR A 309 -4.46 1.89 19.99
CA THR A 309 -4.91 3.21 20.41
C THR A 309 -3.75 4.19 20.41
N VAL A 310 -3.96 5.35 19.80
CA VAL A 310 -3.03 6.49 19.82
C VAL A 310 -3.67 7.64 20.57
N SER A 311 -2.93 8.23 21.50
CA SER A 311 -3.38 9.37 22.30
C SER A 311 -2.40 10.54 22.17
N LEU A 312 -2.92 11.75 22.01
CA LEU A 312 -2.15 12.99 21.90
C LEU A 312 -2.58 13.98 22.99
N THR A 313 -1.60 14.44 23.77
CA THR A 313 -1.74 15.58 24.69
C THR A 313 -0.85 16.72 24.19
N VAL A 314 -1.37 17.95 24.19
CA VAL A 314 -0.67 19.14 23.67
C VAL A 314 -0.48 20.15 24.79
N ALA A 315 0.72 20.70 24.93
CA ALA A 315 1.06 21.69 25.96
C ALA A 315 1.46 23.04 25.40
N ARG A 316 1.11 24.09 26.13
CA ARG A 316 1.54 25.47 25.90
C ARG A 316 1.52 26.27 27.19
N GLU A 317 2.52 27.12 27.38
CA GLU A 317 2.61 28.07 28.51
C GLU A 317 2.50 27.36 29.89
N GLY A 318 3.04 26.15 29.99
CA GLY A 318 3.03 25.35 31.22
C GLY A 318 1.69 24.70 31.57
N GLN A 319 0.73 24.69 30.65
CA GLN A 319 -0.53 23.92 30.75
C GLN A 319 -0.59 22.89 29.63
N ALA A 320 -1.36 21.81 29.82
CA ALA A 320 -1.57 20.80 28.80
C ALA A 320 -3.03 20.35 28.72
N TYR A 321 -3.41 19.87 27.54
CA TYR A 321 -4.77 19.56 27.16
C TYR A 321 -4.84 18.23 26.41
N GLY A 322 -5.85 17.41 26.68
CA GLY A 322 -6.03 16.07 26.16
C GLY A 322 -6.03 15.00 27.27
N PRO A 323 -5.78 13.72 26.95
CA PRO A 323 -5.50 13.22 25.62
C PRO A 323 -6.76 13.20 24.73
N ILE A 324 -6.61 13.63 23.48
CA ILE A 324 -7.49 13.17 22.41
C ILE A 324 -6.96 11.85 21.85
N SER A 325 -7.83 10.94 21.42
CA SER A 325 -7.41 9.59 21.02
C SER A 325 -8.10 9.10 19.75
N GLN A 326 -7.42 8.20 19.04
CA GLN A 326 -7.97 7.38 17.95
C GLN A 326 -7.67 5.92 18.22
N THR A 327 -8.51 5.02 17.69
CA THR A 327 -8.26 3.58 17.72
C THR A 327 -8.20 3.04 16.30
N TRP A 328 -7.13 2.33 16.00
CA TRP A 328 -6.83 1.81 14.68
C TRP A 328 -6.75 0.29 14.69
N THR A 329 -7.15 -0.31 13.58
CA THR A 329 -6.88 -1.73 13.33
C THR A 329 -5.50 -1.83 12.67
N VAL A 330 -4.71 -2.82 13.09
CA VAL A 330 -3.47 -3.18 12.37
C VAL A 330 -3.69 -4.52 11.70
N ALA A 331 -3.63 -4.55 10.37
CA ALA A 331 -3.72 -5.79 9.63
C ALA A 331 -2.48 -6.65 9.92
N PRO A 332 -2.61 -7.94 10.25
CA PRO A 332 -1.50 -8.81 10.64
C PRO A 332 -0.66 -9.29 9.44
N ALA A 333 -0.35 -8.38 8.51
CA ALA A 333 0.44 -8.64 7.32
C ALA A 333 1.30 -7.43 6.95
N ARG A 334 2.43 -7.70 6.31
CA ARG A 334 3.26 -6.65 5.72
C ARG A 334 2.72 -6.32 4.35
N LEU A 335 2.63 -5.02 4.09
CA LEU A 335 2.29 -4.54 2.78
C LEU A 335 3.47 -4.74 1.83
N SER A 336 3.26 -5.46 0.74
CA SER A 336 4.28 -5.76 -0.26
C SER A 336 3.90 -5.20 -1.65
N GLY A 337 4.86 -5.29 -2.58
CA GLY A 337 4.72 -4.78 -3.93
C GLY A 337 5.17 -3.32 -4.08
N ILE A 338 4.89 -2.79 -5.26
CA ILE A 338 5.34 -1.47 -5.69
C ILE A 338 4.18 -0.70 -6.32
N ILE A 339 4.13 0.60 -6.04
CA ILE A 339 3.16 1.52 -6.61
C ILE A 339 3.88 2.37 -7.65
N TYR A 340 3.53 2.19 -8.92
CA TYR A 340 3.92 3.09 -10.00
C TYR A 340 2.86 4.17 -10.16
N TYR A 341 3.25 5.44 -10.30
CA TYR A 341 2.28 6.52 -10.40
C TYR A 341 2.80 7.67 -11.23
N ASN A 342 1.88 8.48 -11.76
CA ASN A 342 2.28 9.68 -12.50
C ASN A 342 2.42 10.87 -11.57
N SER A 343 3.45 11.66 -11.82
CA SER A 343 3.70 12.90 -11.10
C SER A 343 3.79 14.06 -12.09
N TYR A 344 3.02 15.12 -11.82
CA TYR A 344 3.10 16.40 -12.52
C TYR A 344 3.73 17.42 -11.57
N GLY A 345 4.85 18.02 -11.98
CA GLY A 345 5.63 18.89 -11.11
C GLY A 345 6.76 18.17 -10.37
N THR A 346 7.08 16.92 -10.75
CA THR A 346 8.22 16.20 -10.15
C THR A 346 9.52 16.95 -10.40
N ARG A 347 10.44 16.87 -9.43
CA ARG A 347 11.82 17.37 -9.55
C ARG A 347 12.78 16.30 -10.08
N LEU A 348 12.32 15.06 -10.22
CA LEU A 348 13.13 13.94 -10.71
C LEU A 348 13.24 13.92 -12.24
N ALA A 349 12.42 14.71 -12.93
CA ALA A 349 12.53 14.95 -14.37
C ALA A 349 12.27 16.43 -14.67
N GLU A 350 12.91 16.96 -15.71
CA GLU A 350 12.75 18.35 -16.13
C GLU A 350 12.53 18.41 -17.64
N ASN A 351 11.27 18.21 -18.06
CA ASN A 351 10.90 18.00 -19.47
C ASN A 351 9.85 18.96 -20.02
N TYR A 352 9.47 19.99 -19.28
CA TYR A 352 8.47 20.95 -19.72
C TYR A 352 8.75 22.37 -19.19
N ASP A 353 8.35 23.38 -19.99
CA ASP A 353 8.50 24.80 -19.68
C ASP A 353 7.17 25.44 -19.23
N GLY A 354 7.24 26.60 -18.58
CA GLY A 354 6.08 27.40 -18.20
C GLY A 354 5.56 27.11 -16.80
N ALA A 355 6.37 26.52 -15.91
CA ALA A 355 6.06 26.52 -14.49
C ALA A 355 6.02 27.97 -13.96
N VAL A 356 5.09 28.25 -13.05
CA VAL A 356 5.01 29.56 -12.37
C VAL A 356 6.17 29.73 -11.41
N GLY A 357 6.53 28.66 -10.70
CA GLY A 357 7.59 28.65 -9.69
C GLY A 357 8.94 28.14 -10.18
N GLY A 358 9.94 28.25 -9.31
CA GLY A 358 11.26 27.68 -9.52
C GLY A 358 12.01 28.30 -10.71
N ASN A 359 12.67 27.45 -11.50
CA ASN A 359 13.41 27.86 -12.70
C ASN A 359 12.52 27.98 -13.96
N GLY A 360 11.19 28.00 -13.79
CA GLY A 360 10.23 28.06 -14.89
C GLY A 360 9.99 26.72 -15.59
N ARG A 361 10.54 25.62 -15.08
CA ARG A 361 10.44 24.27 -15.66
C ARG A 361 9.88 23.26 -14.67
N PHE A 362 9.32 22.17 -15.19
CA PHE A 362 8.81 21.07 -14.38
C PHE A 362 8.86 19.72 -15.12
N GLY A 363 8.71 18.62 -14.39
CA GLY A 363 8.62 17.28 -14.93
C GLY A 363 7.21 16.69 -14.95
N GLY A 364 6.90 15.96 -16.01
CA GLY A 364 5.88 14.91 -16.01
C GLY A 364 6.54 13.54 -16.18
N ALA A 365 6.43 12.66 -15.19
CA ALA A 365 7.07 11.35 -15.20
C ALA A 365 6.23 10.27 -14.49
N VAL A 366 6.59 9.00 -14.73
CA VAL A 366 6.16 7.87 -13.89
C VAL A 366 7.22 7.64 -12.84
N LEU A 367 6.78 7.64 -11.59
CA LEU A 367 7.59 7.39 -10.42
C LEU A 367 7.17 6.08 -9.75
N SER A 368 7.98 5.57 -8.82
CA SER A 368 7.63 4.41 -8.00
C SER A 368 7.92 4.60 -6.52
N ILE A 369 7.12 3.95 -5.69
CA ILE A 369 7.28 3.84 -4.23
C ILE A 369 6.99 2.40 -3.81
N ARG A 370 7.85 1.85 -2.94
CA ARG A 370 7.62 0.63 -2.16
C ARG A 370 7.23 0.94 -0.73
N ALA A 371 6.63 -0.03 -0.05
CA ALA A 371 6.46 0.05 1.40
C ALA A 371 7.82 0.30 2.08
N GLY A 372 7.89 1.34 2.93
CA GLY A 372 9.11 1.72 3.65
C GLY A 372 10.04 2.71 2.92
N ASP A 373 9.84 2.99 1.63
CA ASP A 373 10.58 4.06 0.95
C ASP A 373 10.28 5.42 1.62
N THR A 374 11.25 6.33 1.64
CA THR A 374 11.07 7.71 2.17
C THR A 374 10.99 8.76 1.07
N ALA A 375 11.34 8.40 -0.17
CA ALA A 375 11.26 9.23 -1.35
C ALA A 375 11.00 8.36 -2.59
N PRO A 376 10.41 8.93 -3.66
CA PRO A 376 10.09 8.15 -4.83
C PRO A 376 11.30 8.02 -5.75
N GLN A 377 11.24 7.05 -6.67
CA GLN A 377 12.24 6.85 -7.71
C GLN A 377 11.66 7.17 -9.10
N LEU A 378 12.50 7.71 -10.00
CA LEU A 378 12.13 7.91 -11.40
C LEU A 378 12.14 6.57 -12.14
N VAL A 379 11.04 6.24 -12.82
CA VAL A 379 10.90 4.99 -13.59
C VAL A 379 10.85 5.26 -15.08
N ALA A 380 9.99 6.18 -15.51
CA ALA A 380 9.84 6.51 -16.92
C ALA A 380 9.73 8.03 -17.12
N GLY A 381 10.45 8.50 -18.14
CA GLY A 381 10.64 9.92 -18.44
C GLY A 381 12.06 10.37 -18.11
N GLY A 382 12.38 11.61 -18.45
CA GLY A 382 13.71 12.16 -18.24
C GLY A 382 13.75 13.65 -18.49
N ASN A 383 14.95 14.24 -18.48
CA ASN A 383 15.17 15.66 -18.76
C ASN A 383 15.13 15.94 -20.27
N GLY A 384 14.71 17.15 -20.67
CA GLY A 384 14.72 17.59 -22.06
C GLY A 384 13.48 18.39 -22.45
N GLY A 385 12.86 18.04 -23.58
CA GLY A 385 11.58 18.62 -24.02
C GLY A 385 10.39 17.68 -23.80
N ASN A 386 9.20 18.11 -24.22
CA ASN A 386 7.93 17.40 -23.98
C ASN A 386 7.93 15.93 -24.41
N SER A 387 8.75 15.54 -25.39
CA SER A 387 8.96 14.15 -25.82
C SER A 387 9.43 13.19 -24.72
N GLN A 388 10.00 13.72 -23.63
CA GLN A 388 10.48 12.95 -22.48
C GLN A 388 9.42 12.80 -21.37
N CYS A 389 8.23 13.36 -21.54
CA CYS A 389 7.16 13.22 -20.56
C CYS A 389 6.51 11.83 -20.68
N ARG A 390 6.43 11.09 -19.57
CA ARG A 390 5.72 9.80 -19.44
C ARG A 390 4.79 9.89 -18.25
N VAL A 391 3.48 9.97 -18.46
CA VAL A 391 2.52 10.15 -17.34
C VAL A 391 1.31 9.25 -17.49
N CYS A 392 0.71 9.17 -18.68
CA CYS A 392 -0.38 8.24 -18.89
C CYS A 392 0.19 6.82 -18.98
N HIS A 393 -0.14 5.97 -18.02
CA HIS A 393 0.48 4.66 -17.92
C HIS A 393 -0.46 3.59 -17.36
N SER A 394 -0.05 2.33 -17.52
CA SER A 394 -0.64 1.15 -16.91
C SER A 394 0.46 0.14 -16.65
N VAL A 395 0.26 -0.75 -15.67
CA VAL A 395 1.28 -1.72 -15.23
C VAL A 395 0.65 -3.10 -15.09
N SER A 396 1.37 -4.15 -15.49
CA SER A 396 0.91 -5.53 -15.29
C SER A 396 0.92 -5.90 -13.81
N ALA A 397 -0.04 -6.72 -13.37
CA ALA A 397 -0.17 -7.13 -11.98
C ALA A 397 1.10 -7.80 -11.41
N ASN A 398 1.85 -8.52 -12.24
CA ASN A 398 3.13 -9.14 -11.87
C ASN A 398 4.34 -8.16 -11.83
N GLY A 399 4.12 -6.87 -12.06
CA GLY A 399 5.16 -5.84 -12.01
C GLY A 399 6.23 -5.92 -13.09
N SER A 400 6.07 -6.77 -14.11
CA SER A 400 7.10 -6.99 -15.14
C SER A 400 7.02 -6.03 -16.34
N ARG A 401 5.86 -5.37 -16.54
CA ARG A 401 5.59 -4.57 -17.73
C ARG A 401 4.89 -3.27 -17.37
N LEU A 402 5.44 -2.15 -17.84
CA LEU A 402 4.81 -0.84 -17.81
C LEU A 402 4.53 -0.39 -19.24
N LEU A 403 3.34 0.14 -19.50
CA LEU A 403 2.98 0.76 -20.77
C LEU A 403 2.73 2.24 -20.51
N VAL A 404 3.38 3.12 -21.27
CA VAL A 404 3.26 4.57 -21.12
C VAL A 404 2.91 5.22 -22.46
N GLN A 405 2.25 6.37 -22.39
CA GLN A 405 2.15 7.32 -23.48
C GLN A 405 3.37 8.26 -23.48
N ASN A 406 3.83 8.63 -24.68
CA ASN A 406 4.98 9.51 -24.87
C ASN A 406 4.55 10.94 -25.19
N GLY A 407 4.85 11.87 -24.28
CA GLY A 407 4.60 13.31 -24.43
C GLY A 407 3.17 13.75 -24.05
N LEU A 408 3.02 15.02 -23.67
CA LEU A 408 1.74 15.61 -23.24
C LEU A 408 0.77 15.88 -24.40
N ASP A 409 1.29 16.09 -25.61
CA ASP A 409 0.51 16.52 -26.79
C ASP A 409 0.35 15.41 -27.85
N SER A 410 0.84 14.19 -27.60
CA SER A 410 0.78 13.09 -28.56
C SER A 410 0.15 11.85 -27.94
N TYR A 411 -1.17 11.69 -28.12
CA TYR A 411 -1.86 10.40 -27.93
C TYR A 411 -1.52 9.38 -29.01
N GLY A 412 -0.68 9.75 -29.98
CA GLY A 412 -0.26 8.90 -31.09
C GLY A 412 1.03 8.11 -30.86
N ARG A 413 1.62 8.13 -29.66
CA ARG A 413 2.86 7.39 -29.35
C ARG A 413 2.82 6.76 -27.97
N SER A 414 3.27 5.51 -27.89
CA SER A 414 3.40 4.75 -26.65
C SER A 414 4.73 3.99 -26.62
N ALA A 415 5.15 3.62 -25.42
CA ALA A 415 6.29 2.73 -25.19
C ALA A 415 5.94 1.72 -24.10
N ALA A 416 6.44 0.50 -24.25
CA ALA A 416 6.45 -0.49 -23.20
C ALA A 416 7.80 -0.47 -22.48
N TYR A 417 7.83 -0.83 -21.20
CA TYR A 417 9.03 -0.98 -20.41
C TYR A 417 9.08 -2.41 -19.86
N ASP A 418 10.22 -3.09 -20.00
CA ASP A 418 10.55 -4.21 -19.11
C ASP A 418 10.92 -3.63 -17.75
N LEU A 419 10.29 -4.14 -16.69
CA LEU A 419 10.57 -3.77 -15.32
C LEU A 419 11.29 -4.93 -14.63
N THR A 420 12.46 -4.63 -14.05
CA THR A 420 13.28 -5.60 -13.32
C THR A 420 13.79 -4.97 -12.03
N PRO A 421 14.30 -5.76 -11.07
CA PRO A 421 14.97 -5.19 -9.89
C PRO A 421 16.17 -4.29 -10.26
N ALA A 422 16.78 -4.49 -11.42
CA ALA A 422 17.91 -3.69 -11.91
C ALA A 422 17.49 -2.36 -12.58
N GLY A 423 16.20 -2.15 -12.86
CA GLY A 423 15.69 -0.94 -13.49
C GLY A 423 14.68 -1.21 -14.62
N ALA A 424 14.37 -0.16 -15.37
CA ALA A 424 13.37 -0.16 -16.43
C ALA A 424 14.02 0.00 -17.82
N THR A 425 13.65 -0.85 -18.79
CA THR A 425 14.17 -0.80 -20.17
C THR A 425 13.06 -0.49 -21.15
N GLU A 426 13.20 0.59 -21.92
CA GLU A 426 12.18 1.08 -22.85
C GLU A 426 12.17 0.35 -24.21
N HIS A 427 10.97 0.09 -24.72
CA HIS A 427 10.67 -0.40 -26.06
C HIS A 427 9.62 0.48 -26.72
N ALA A 428 9.95 1.10 -27.85
CA ALA A 428 8.98 1.89 -28.62
C ALA A 428 7.88 0.98 -29.21
N LEU A 429 6.62 1.40 -29.12
CA LEU A 429 5.52 0.70 -29.79
C LEU A 429 5.21 1.32 -31.15
N SER A 430 4.90 0.46 -32.12
CA SER A 430 4.42 0.89 -33.44
C SER A 430 2.97 1.38 -33.43
N THR A 431 2.19 0.94 -32.44
CA THR A 431 0.78 1.28 -32.26
C THR A 431 0.62 2.05 -30.94
N ALA A 432 -0.10 3.16 -30.98
CA ALA A 432 -0.42 3.93 -29.78
C ALA A 432 -1.46 3.18 -28.94
N ALA A 433 -1.25 3.16 -27.63
CA ALA A 433 -2.10 2.46 -26.68
C ALA A 433 -2.27 3.30 -25.39
N PRO A 434 -2.82 4.53 -25.48
CA PRO A 434 -3.09 5.33 -24.30
C PRO A 434 -4.14 4.63 -23.44
N PHE A 435 -3.94 4.62 -22.11
CA PHE A 435 -4.89 4.04 -21.14
C PHE A 435 -5.28 2.57 -21.40
N ALA A 436 -4.42 1.81 -22.07
CA ALA A 436 -4.67 0.41 -22.35
C ALA A 436 -4.53 -0.46 -21.09
N ALA A 437 -5.38 -1.47 -20.96
CA ALA A 437 -5.20 -2.49 -19.92
C ALA A 437 -4.02 -3.38 -20.27
N ILE A 438 -3.23 -3.81 -19.28
CA ILE A 438 -2.20 -4.83 -19.47
C ILE A 438 -2.68 -6.11 -18.80
N SER A 439 -2.51 -7.27 -19.45
CA SER A 439 -2.79 -8.57 -18.84
C SER A 439 -1.94 -8.77 -17.57
N PRO A 440 -2.40 -9.59 -16.59
CA PRO A 440 -1.69 -9.76 -15.32
C PRO A 440 -0.23 -10.21 -15.49
N ASP A 441 0.04 -11.02 -16.50
CA ASP A 441 1.36 -11.55 -16.86
C ASP A 441 2.25 -10.57 -17.65
N GLY A 442 1.69 -9.43 -18.10
CA GLY A 442 2.42 -8.42 -18.88
C GLY A 442 2.63 -8.74 -20.36
N SER A 443 1.97 -9.78 -20.89
CA SER A 443 2.18 -10.25 -22.27
C SER A 443 1.28 -9.57 -23.30
N ILE A 444 0.14 -9.02 -22.90
CA ILE A 444 -0.88 -8.44 -23.80
C ILE A 444 -1.32 -7.06 -23.30
N ALA A 445 -1.57 -6.13 -24.22
CA ALA A 445 -2.33 -4.91 -23.95
C ALA A 445 -3.68 -4.91 -24.69
N LEU A 446 -4.76 -4.51 -24.01
CA LEU A 446 -6.06 -4.20 -24.59
C LEU A 446 -6.20 -2.68 -24.74
N THR A 447 -6.22 -2.21 -25.98
CA THR A 447 -6.26 -0.78 -26.31
C THR A 447 -7.68 -0.20 -26.21
N GLN A 448 -7.78 1.13 -26.20
CA GLN A 448 -9.07 1.84 -26.28
C GLN A 448 -9.86 1.51 -27.55
N ALA A 449 -9.22 1.06 -28.63
CA ALA A 449 -9.90 0.65 -29.86
C ALA A 449 -10.39 -0.80 -29.84
N GLY A 450 -10.24 -1.53 -28.72
CA GLY A 450 -10.58 -2.95 -28.64
C GLY A 450 -9.54 -3.88 -29.30
N GLU A 451 -8.39 -3.36 -29.74
CA GLU A 451 -7.29 -4.17 -30.29
C GLU A 451 -6.47 -4.82 -29.16
N LEU A 452 -6.02 -6.06 -29.39
CA LEU A 452 -5.04 -6.76 -28.56
C LEU A 452 -3.63 -6.64 -29.17
N LEU A 453 -2.66 -6.22 -28.36
CA LEU A 453 -1.25 -6.08 -28.75
C LEU A 453 -0.37 -7.00 -27.89
N SER A 454 0.54 -7.75 -28.50
CA SER A 454 1.58 -8.50 -27.79
C SER A 454 2.69 -7.56 -27.33
N LEU A 455 3.00 -7.54 -26.05
CA LEU A 455 4.05 -6.70 -25.46
C LEU A 455 5.38 -7.45 -25.33
N PRO A 456 6.54 -6.78 -25.48
CA PRO A 456 6.71 -5.38 -25.88
C PRO A 456 6.65 -5.16 -27.40
N SER A 457 6.43 -6.22 -28.20
CA SER A 457 6.60 -6.19 -29.66
C SER A 457 5.59 -5.32 -30.44
N SER A 458 4.48 -4.92 -29.83
CA SER A 458 3.31 -4.28 -30.48
C SER A 458 2.62 -5.13 -31.57
N THR A 459 2.84 -6.45 -31.61
CA THR A 459 2.21 -7.33 -32.60
C THR A 459 0.72 -7.48 -32.32
N ARG A 460 -0.14 -7.07 -33.26
CA ARG A 460 -1.60 -7.24 -33.16
C ARG A 460 -1.98 -8.70 -33.10
N ARG A 461 -2.90 -9.03 -32.18
CA ARG A 461 -3.52 -10.35 -32.06
C ARG A 461 -4.96 -10.33 -32.58
N PRO A 462 -5.49 -11.47 -33.05
CA PRO A 462 -6.92 -11.60 -33.29
C PRO A 462 -7.72 -11.25 -32.03
N THR A 463 -8.89 -10.64 -32.25
CA THR A 463 -9.86 -10.28 -31.22
C THR A 463 -11.26 -10.52 -31.80
N SER A 464 -12.20 -10.97 -30.97
CA SER A 464 -13.60 -11.16 -31.38
C SER A 464 -14.56 -10.88 -30.21
N GLY A 465 -15.79 -10.45 -30.51
CA GLY A 465 -16.87 -10.30 -29.54
C GLY A 465 -16.92 -8.94 -28.80
N ILE A 466 -15.79 -8.23 -28.65
CA ILE A 466 -15.79 -6.93 -27.95
C ILE A 466 -16.57 -5.84 -28.68
N ASP A 467 -16.59 -5.89 -30.02
CA ASP A 467 -17.29 -4.96 -30.91
C ASP A 467 -18.82 -5.13 -30.88
N GLU A 468 -19.32 -6.23 -30.31
CA GLU A 468 -20.74 -6.42 -30.02
C GLU A 468 -21.23 -5.49 -28.89
N VAL A 469 -20.32 -4.95 -28.08
CA VAL A 469 -20.62 -4.15 -26.89
C VAL A 469 -20.07 -2.73 -27.00
N ALA A 470 -18.84 -2.57 -27.48
CA ALA A 470 -18.16 -1.27 -27.54
C ALA A 470 -17.24 -1.15 -28.75
N TYR A 471 -17.25 0.04 -29.38
CA TYR A 471 -16.30 0.41 -30.43
C TYR A 471 -15.12 1.22 -29.88
N GLU A 472 -15.27 1.75 -28.67
CA GLU A 472 -14.25 2.52 -27.96
C GLU A 472 -14.38 2.22 -26.47
N LEU A 473 -13.29 1.79 -25.85
CA LEU A 473 -13.15 1.56 -24.42
C LEU A 473 -12.55 2.81 -23.77
N GLY A 474 -13.08 3.24 -22.63
CA GLY A 474 -12.51 4.36 -21.88
C GLY A 474 -11.23 3.95 -21.16
N THR A 475 -11.38 3.16 -20.10
CA THR A 475 -10.31 2.66 -19.23
C THR A 475 -10.58 1.18 -18.93
N PRO A 476 -10.12 0.26 -19.79
CA PRO A 476 -10.27 -1.17 -19.53
C PRO A 476 -9.30 -1.66 -18.42
N ALA A 477 -9.65 -2.78 -17.78
CA ALA A 477 -8.78 -3.51 -16.86
C ALA A 477 -9.01 -5.03 -16.97
N PHE A 478 -7.95 -5.83 -16.80
CA PHE A 478 -8.05 -7.29 -16.68
C PHE A 478 -8.27 -7.70 -15.22
N SER A 479 -8.96 -8.82 -14.99
CA SER A 479 -9.00 -9.45 -13.67
C SER A 479 -7.63 -10.03 -13.29
N PRO A 480 -7.29 -10.11 -11.98
CA PRO A 480 -6.03 -10.66 -11.51
C PRO A 480 -5.70 -12.05 -12.05
N ASP A 481 -6.71 -12.91 -12.22
CA ASP A 481 -6.59 -14.25 -12.80
C ASP A 481 -6.46 -14.28 -14.34
N GLY A 482 -6.62 -13.13 -15.00
CA GLY A 482 -6.53 -12.97 -16.45
C GLY A 482 -7.71 -13.52 -17.25
N THR A 483 -8.82 -13.91 -16.59
CA THR A 483 -9.95 -14.56 -17.26
C THR A 483 -11.11 -13.63 -17.61
N ARG A 484 -11.04 -12.36 -17.20
CA ARG A 484 -12.08 -11.35 -17.44
C ARG A 484 -11.50 -9.99 -17.76
N VAL A 485 -12.32 -9.16 -18.41
CA VAL A 485 -12.07 -7.73 -18.57
C VAL A 485 -13.26 -6.92 -18.06
N VAL A 486 -12.97 -5.73 -17.55
CA VAL A 486 -13.97 -4.72 -17.17
C VAL A 486 -13.64 -3.41 -17.87
N PHE A 487 -14.65 -2.68 -18.35
CA PHE A 487 -14.46 -1.40 -19.02
C PHE A 487 -15.71 -0.53 -19.01
N ASN A 488 -15.51 0.78 -19.05
CA ASN A 488 -16.54 1.76 -19.40
C ASN A 488 -16.54 1.95 -20.93
N ALA A 489 -17.70 1.78 -21.58
CA ALA A 489 -17.81 1.95 -23.03
C ALA A 489 -17.97 3.43 -23.40
N MET A 490 -17.20 3.92 -24.38
CA MET A 490 -17.30 5.30 -24.87
C MET A 490 -18.21 5.45 -26.08
N SER A 491 -18.34 4.38 -26.86
CA SER A 491 -19.31 4.22 -27.93
C SER A 491 -19.59 2.74 -28.13
N GLY A 492 -20.75 2.40 -28.69
CA GLY A 492 -21.18 1.03 -28.89
C GLY A 492 -22.61 0.95 -29.45
N PRO A 493 -23.11 -0.24 -29.78
CA PRO A 493 -24.45 -0.43 -30.33
C PRO A 493 -25.59 -0.18 -29.33
N GLY A 494 -25.32 -0.28 -28.02
CA GLY A 494 -26.31 -0.07 -26.96
C GLY A 494 -26.65 1.40 -26.68
N ALA A 495 -27.78 1.66 -26.02
CA ALA A 495 -28.16 3.00 -25.57
C ALA A 495 -27.32 3.45 -24.36
N ASN A 496 -26.92 4.73 -24.34
CA ASN A 496 -26.15 5.36 -23.27
C ASN A 496 -24.90 4.55 -22.81
N PRO A 497 -24.05 4.05 -23.73
CA PRO A 497 -22.94 3.15 -23.37
C PRO A 497 -21.95 3.80 -22.40
N ARG A 498 -21.82 5.14 -22.48
CA ARG A 498 -21.00 6.00 -21.62
C ARG A 498 -21.38 5.99 -20.15
N ARG A 499 -22.57 5.47 -19.81
CA ARG A 499 -23.15 5.47 -18.47
C ARG A 499 -23.14 4.06 -17.86
N LYS A 500 -22.38 3.14 -18.45
CA LYS A 500 -22.39 1.73 -18.07
C LYS A 500 -20.99 1.20 -17.87
N LEU A 501 -20.88 0.23 -16.97
CA LEU A 501 -19.68 -0.56 -16.77
C LEU A 501 -19.97 -2.00 -17.18
N PHE A 502 -19.14 -2.54 -18.06
CA PHE A 502 -19.29 -3.87 -18.62
C PHE A 502 -18.21 -4.81 -18.11
N VAL A 503 -18.57 -6.07 -17.88
CA VAL A 503 -17.64 -7.19 -17.67
C VAL A 503 -17.84 -8.22 -18.76
N MET A 504 -16.74 -8.78 -19.26
CA MET A 504 -16.75 -9.88 -20.24
C MET A 504 -15.74 -10.95 -19.81
N LYS A 505 -16.00 -12.21 -20.16
CA LYS A 505 -14.99 -13.26 -20.11
C LYS A 505 -13.95 -13.02 -21.21
N PHE A 506 -12.71 -13.39 -20.93
CA PHE A 506 -11.59 -13.26 -21.85
C PHE A 506 -10.81 -14.58 -21.96
N ASP A 507 -10.61 -15.05 -23.18
CA ASP A 507 -9.73 -16.18 -23.48
C ASP A 507 -8.39 -15.65 -24.02
N ALA A 508 -7.33 -15.76 -23.22
CA ALA A 508 -6.00 -15.27 -23.60
C ALA A 508 -5.35 -16.05 -24.75
N MET A 509 -5.81 -17.27 -25.04
CA MET A 509 -5.29 -18.11 -26.13
C MET A 509 -5.89 -17.69 -27.47
N THR A 510 -7.22 -17.55 -27.54
CA THR A 510 -7.92 -17.20 -28.78
C THR A 510 -8.06 -15.70 -29.01
N GLY A 511 -8.05 -14.90 -27.92
CA GLY A 511 -8.34 -13.47 -27.96
C GLY A 511 -9.84 -13.15 -27.97
N ASP A 512 -10.68 -14.11 -27.59
CA ASP A 512 -12.14 -13.95 -27.65
C ASP A 512 -12.68 -13.29 -26.38
N PHE A 513 -13.67 -12.41 -26.56
CA PHE A 513 -14.46 -11.79 -25.51
C PHE A 513 -15.88 -12.33 -25.57
N ALA A 514 -16.42 -12.82 -24.44
CA ALA A 514 -17.73 -13.46 -24.40
C ALA A 514 -18.53 -13.07 -23.16
N ASP A 515 -19.82 -13.41 -23.17
CA ASP A 515 -20.76 -13.25 -22.06
C ASP A 515 -20.77 -11.83 -21.46
N PRO A 516 -21.16 -10.81 -22.24
CA PRO A 516 -21.17 -9.43 -21.75
C PRO A 516 -22.24 -9.19 -20.70
N GLU A 517 -21.81 -8.60 -19.59
CA GLU A 517 -22.66 -8.26 -18.46
C GLU A 517 -22.53 -6.77 -18.12
N VAL A 518 -23.65 -6.11 -17.87
CA VAL A 518 -23.69 -4.74 -17.34
C VAL A 518 -23.74 -4.82 -15.82
N ILE A 519 -22.66 -4.42 -15.15
CA ILE A 519 -22.55 -4.46 -13.69
C ILE A 519 -22.89 -3.12 -13.02
N VAL A 520 -22.93 -2.04 -13.80
CA VAL A 520 -23.39 -0.71 -13.38
C VAL A 520 -24.14 -0.07 -14.55
N ASP A 521 -25.32 0.49 -14.28
CA ASP A 521 -26.11 1.25 -15.26
C ASP A 521 -26.60 2.57 -14.65
N ASP A 522 -25.84 3.64 -14.91
CA ASP A 522 -26.17 4.98 -14.44
C ASP A 522 -27.19 5.68 -15.34
N SER A 523 -27.83 5.01 -16.30
CA SER A 523 -28.74 5.67 -17.24
C SER A 523 -29.88 6.46 -16.57
N GLY A 524 -30.25 6.11 -15.33
CA GLY A 524 -31.23 6.81 -14.50
C GLY A 524 -30.71 8.02 -13.72
N GLU A 525 -29.39 8.17 -13.61
CA GLU A 525 -28.74 9.23 -12.82
C GLU A 525 -28.68 10.57 -13.59
N PRO A 526 -28.29 11.70 -12.96
CA PRO A 526 -28.02 12.96 -13.66
C PRO A 526 -27.04 12.79 -14.84
N ALA A 527 -27.22 13.51 -15.95
CA ALA A 527 -26.52 13.26 -17.21
C ALA A 527 -24.97 13.21 -17.14
N GLY A 528 -24.36 13.89 -16.16
CA GLY A 528 -22.92 13.87 -15.91
C GLY A 528 -22.40 12.64 -15.14
N THR A 529 -23.30 11.80 -14.62
CA THR A 529 -22.94 10.63 -13.80
C THR A 529 -22.57 9.43 -14.67
N ARG A 530 -21.34 8.94 -14.48
CA ARG A 530 -20.72 7.91 -15.31
C ARG A 530 -19.66 7.09 -14.53
N PRO A 531 -19.54 5.78 -14.77
CA PRO A 531 -18.49 4.96 -14.20
C PRO A 531 -17.25 4.93 -15.11
N GLY A 532 -16.07 4.75 -14.51
CA GLY A 532 -14.81 4.54 -15.20
C GLY A 532 -13.70 4.16 -14.23
N TRP A 533 -12.47 4.00 -14.73
CA TRP A 533 -11.34 3.48 -13.96
C TRP A 533 -11.68 2.29 -13.07
N PRO A 534 -12.26 1.22 -13.63
CA PRO A 534 -12.55 0.01 -12.86
C PRO A 534 -11.26 -0.75 -12.53
N ALA A 535 -11.22 -1.36 -11.35
CA ALA A 535 -10.20 -2.28 -10.92
C ALA A 535 -10.84 -3.44 -10.16
N PHE A 536 -10.48 -4.68 -10.52
CA PHE A 536 -10.95 -5.87 -9.83
C PHE A 536 -10.32 -5.99 -8.43
N LEU A 537 -11.10 -6.49 -7.48
CA LEU A 537 -10.55 -7.01 -6.22
C LEU A 537 -9.72 -8.29 -6.48
N PRO A 538 -8.81 -8.69 -5.57
CA PRO A 538 -7.90 -9.82 -5.77
C PRO A 538 -8.60 -11.15 -6.09
N ASP A 539 -9.80 -11.35 -5.58
CA ASP A 539 -10.59 -12.57 -5.80
C ASP A 539 -11.35 -12.57 -7.13
N SER A 540 -11.25 -11.50 -7.91
CA SER A 540 -11.91 -11.31 -9.21
C SER A 540 -13.44 -11.36 -9.16
N LYS A 541 -14.08 -11.11 -8.01
CA LYS A 541 -15.56 -11.15 -7.86
C LYS A 541 -16.26 -9.79 -7.82
N SER A 542 -15.51 -8.73 -7.57
CA SER A 542 -16.04 -7.38 -7.49
C SER A 542 -15.07 -6.38 -8.09
N VAL A 543 -15.57 -5.20 -8.43
CA VAL A 543 -14.77 -4.10 -8.97
C VAL A 543 -14.97 -2.85 -8.13
N VAL A 544 -13.88 -2.12 -7.88
CA VAL A 544 -13.89 -0.75 -7.38
C VAL A 544 -13.70 0.19 -8.56
N PHE A 545 -14.39 1.32 -8.59
CA PHE A 545 -14.36 2.23 -9.75
C PHE A 545 -14.54 3.70 -9.35
N HIS A 546 -14.04 4.57 -10.23
CA HIS A 546 -14.30 6.00 -10.22
C HIS A 546 -15.74 6.24 -10.67
N HIS A 547 -16.57 6.80 -9.79
CA HIS A 547 -17.94 7.18 -10.08
C HIS A 547 -18.04 8.71 -10.20
N GLN A 548 -17.98 9.21 -11.44
CA GLN A 548 -18.03 10.64 -11.72
C GLN A 548 -19.43 11.16 -11.39
N THR A 549 -19.50 12.31 -10.73
CA THR A 549 -20.77 13.00 -10.43
C THR A 549 -20.88 14.35 -11.12
N ASP A 550 -19.74 14.96 -11.46
CA ASP A 550 -19.66 16.23 -12.18
C ASP A 550 -18.43 16.21 -13.10
N PRO A 551 -18.56 16.38 -14.42
CA PRO A 551 -17.40 16.44 -15.33
C PRO A 551 -16.59 17.75 -15.18
N GLY A 552 -17.05 18.72 -14.39
CA GLY A 552 -16.44 20.03 -14.27
C GLY A 552 -16.42 20.78 -15.61
N ASN A 553 -15.47 21.71 -15.75
CA ASN A 553 -15.32 22.49 -16.99
C ASN A 553 -14.70 21.69 -18.14
N GLU A 554 -14.31 20.44 -17.90
CA GLU A 554 -13.74 19.56 -18.91
C GLU A 554 -14.81 18.96 -19.83
N GLY A 555 -16.01 18.72 -19.29
CA GLY A 555 -17.09 18.01 -19.99
C GLY A 555 -16.92 16.50 -19.99
N ASP A 556 -17.88 15.80 -20.59
CA ASP A 556 -18.07 14.35 -20.54
C ASP A 556 -17.65 13.63 -21.83
N THR A 557 -16.74 14.23 -22.61
CA THR A 557 -16.33 13.68 -23.91
C THR A 557 -15.21 12.65 -23.81
N PHE A 558 -14.40 12.71 -22.76
CA PHE A 558 -13.21 11.87 -22.60
C PHE A 558 -13.51 10.57 -21.85
N GLY A 559 -12.87 9.47 -22.30
CA GLY A 559 -13.04 8.14 -21.70
C GLY A 559 -12.19 7.85 -20.48
N ASP A 560 -11.18 8.69 -20.22
CA ASP A 560 -10.31 8.64 -19.05
C ASP A 560 -10.84 9.48 -17.87
N LEU A 561 -12.05 10.03 -17.94
CA LEU A 561 -12.74 10.73 -16.84
C LEU A 561 -11.80 11.70 -16.09
N ARG A 562 -11.35 12.75 -16.80
CA ARG A 562 -10.27 13.63 -16.35
C ARG A 562 -10.53 14.23 -14.97
N THR A 563 -9.50 14.16 -14.11
CA THR A 563 -9.59 14.57 -12.69
C THR A 563 -9.22 16.04 -12.46
N ARG A 564 -9.55 16.95 -13.39
CA ARG A 564 -9.10 18.36 -13.40
C ARG A 564 -10.26 19.34 -13.59
N ARG A 565 -9.99 20.64 -13.44
CA ARG A 565 -10.92 21.74 -13.74
C ARG A 565 -12.31 21.61 -13.09
N GLY A 566 -12.35 21.19 -11.82
CA GLY A 566 -13.59 21.08 -11.06
C GLY A 566 -14.34 19.77 -11.21
N ALA A 567 -13.83 18.80 -11.99
CA ALA A 567 -14.43 17.47 -12.08
C ALA A 567 -14.51 16.81 -10.71
N LYS A 568 -15.64 16.18 -10.38
CA LYS A 568 -15.93 15.56 -9.08
C LYS A 568 -16.28 14.10 -9.24
N ALA A 569 -15.80 13.30 -8.29
CA ALA A 569 -16.09 11.88 -8.22
C ALA A 569 -15.88 11.33 -6.81
N HIS A 570 -16.57 10.25 -6.54
CA HIS A 570 -16.29 9.39 -5.39
C HIS A 570 -15.95 7.98 -5.90
N LEU A 571 -15.42 7.13 -5.04
CA LEU A 571 -15.23 5.72 -5.36
C LEU A 571 -16.45 4.91 -4.98
N ALA A 572 -16.81 3.97 -5.83
CA ALA A 572 -17.87 3.00 -5.59
C ALA A 572 -17.35 1.59 -5.91
N TRP A 573 -18.10 0.58 -5.48
CA TRP A 573 -17.86 -0.80 -5.86
C TRP A 573 -19.14 -1.49 -6.31
N ALA A 574 -18.98 -2.57 -7.06
CA ALA A 574 -20.06 -3.44 -7.50
C ALA A 574 -19.58 -4.88 -7.61
N SER A 575 -20.44 -5.83 -7.24
CA SER A 575 -20.21 -7.25 -7.53
C SER A 575 -20.47 -7.55 -9.00
N ILE A 576 -19.76 -8.56 -9.53
CA ILE A 576 -19.91 -8.99 -10.92
C ILE A 576 -20.93 -10.11 -11.11
N ASP A 577 -21.60 -10.58 -10.06
CA ASP A 577 -22.55 -11.70 -10.13
C ASP A 577 -23.99 -11.29 -10.54
N GLY A 578 -24.15 -10.05 -11.02
CA GLY A 578 -25.42 -9.50 -11.47
C GLY A 578 -26.32 -8.96 -10.37
N SER A 579 -25.91 -9.00 -9.09
CA SER A 579 -26.63 -8.31 -7.99
C SER A 579 -26.36 -6.79 -7.95
N GLY A 580 -25.43 -6.29 -8.77
CA GLY A 580 -24.71 -5.04 -8.59
C GLY A 580 -25.53 -3.78 -8.85
N THR A 581 -25.90 -3.08 -7.79
CA THR A 581 -26.06 -1.62 -7.82
C THR A 581 -24.70 -1.02 -7.43
N ALA A 582 -24.32 0.12 -8.02
CA ALA A 582 -23.16 0.87 -7.55
C ALA A 582 -23.34 1.23 -6.07
N VAL A 583 -22.42 0.79 -5.21
CA VAL A 583 -22.42 1.14 -3.79
C VAL A 583 -21.25 2.09 -3.52
N PRO A 584 -21.48 3.32 -3.05
CA PRO A 584 -20.42 4.21 -2.62
C PRO A 584 -19.56 3.58 -1.52
N LEU A 585 -18.24 3.71 -1.62
CA LEU A 585 -17.29 3.35 -0.57
C LEU A 585 -17.22 4.50 0.45
N ASP A 586 -18.29 4.69 1.21
CA ASP A 586 -18.52 5.85 2.07
C ASP A 586 -17.35 6.11 3.03
N LEU A 587 -16.90 5.10 3.77
CA LEU A 587 -15.77 5.22 4.71
C LEU A 587 -14.48 5.62 3.99
N LEU A 588 -14.11 4.98 2.87
CA LEU A 588 -12.93 5.41 2.08
C LEU A 588 -13.07 6.85 1.61
N ASN A 589 -14.26 7.22 1.12
CA ASN A 589 -14.54 8.54 0.56
C ASN A 589 -14.51 9.65 1.62
N GLY A 590 -14.65 9.33 2.90
CA GLY A 590 -14.63 10.32 3.98
C GLY A 590 -15.90 10.44 4.80
N ARG A 591 -16.89 9.57 4.58
CA ARG A 591 -18.20 9.62 5.23
C ARG A 591 -18.27 8.58 6.34
N ASP A 592 -18.79 8.98 7.49
CA ASP A 592 -19.02 8.14 8.67
C ASP A 592 -20.54 7.95 8.96
N GLY A 593 -21.38 8.37 8.01
CA GLY A 593 -22.83 8.27 8.10
C GLY A 593 -23.55 9.19 7.09
N PRO A 594 -24.89 9.10 7.01
CA PRO A 594 -25.67 9.93 6.09
C PRO A 594 -25.48 11.43 6.35
N GLY A 595 -24.82 12.12 5.43
CA GLY A 595 -24.58 13.57 5.51
C GLY A 595 -23.49 13.98 6.51
N SER A 596 -22.80 13.04 7.15
CA SER A 596 -21.66 13.28 8.02
C SER A 596 -20.35 12.94 7.33
N THR A 597 -19.28 13.61 7.75
CA THR A 597 -17.92 13.44 7.21
C THR A 597 -16.93 13.54 8.35
N TYR A 598 -15.97 12.62 8.36
CA TYR A 598 -14.82 12.69 9.26
C TYR A 598 -13.68 13.54 8.66
N LEU A 599 -13.75 13.90 7.38
CA LEU A 599 -12.71 14.70 6.74
C LEU A 599 -12.70 16.13 7.32
N PRO A 600 -11.50 16.69 7.58
CA PRO A 600 -11.39 18.05 8.05
C PRO A 600 -11.81 19.04 6.95
N SER A 601 -12.29 20.20 7.38
CA SER A 601 -12.51 21.37 6.51
C SER A 601 -11.81 22.58 7.13
N LEU A 602 -11.40 23.53 6.30
CA LEU A 602 -10.77 24.76 6.76
C LEU A 602 -11.82 25.71 7.35
N SER A 603 -11.46 26.37 8.46
CA SER A 603 -12.32 27.36 9.12
C SER A 603 -12.57 28.60 8.24
N ALA A 604 -11.62 28.93 7.36
CA ALA A 604 -11.69 30.04 6.42
C ALA A 604 -11.24 29.60 5.01
N PRO A 605 -11.74 30.24 3.94
CA PRO A 605 -11.31 29.91 2.57
C PRO A 605 -9.87 30.35 2.32
N VAL A 606 -9.11 29.51 1.61
CA VAL A 606 -7.80 29.90 1.07
C VAL A 606 -8.02 30.68 -0.23
N GLN A 607 -7.68 31.97 -0.23
CA GLN A 607 -7.73 32.80 -1.43
C GLN A 607 -6.45 32.59 -2.23
N MET A 608 -6.55 31.92 -3.38
CA MET A 608 -5.42 31.65 -4.26
C MET A 608 -5.85 31.84 -5.70
N THR A 609 -5.12 32.66 -6.46
CA THR A 609 -5.29 32.71 -7.92
C THR A 609 -4.51 31.54 -8.50
N CYS A 610 -5.23 30.53 -9.01
CA CYS A 610 -4.61 29.43 -9.73
C CYS A 610 -5.44 28.99 -10.93
N THR A 611 -4.76 28.39 -11.91
CA THR A 611 -5.42 27.82 -13.10
C THR A 611 -5.09 26.35 -13.30
N ALA A 612 -6.00 25.62 -13.93
CA ALA A 612 -5.75 24.29 -14.49
C ALA A 612 -5.94 24.38 -16.00
N ASP A 613 -4.84 24.31 -16.75
CA ASP A 613 -4.82 24.52 -18.21
C ASP A 613 -5.57 25.81 -18.61
N GLY A 614 -5.22 26.93 -17.97
CA GLY A 614 -5.79 28.25 -18.22
C GLY A 614 -7.21 28.50 -17.68
N THR A 615 -7.87 27.48 -17.12
CA THR A 615 -9.19 27.64 -16.46
C THR A 615 -8.98 28.04 -15.01
N SER A 616 -9.64 29.10 -14.53
CA SER A 616 -9.58 29.50 -13.12
C SER A 616 -10.20 28.42 -12.23
N VAL A 617 -9.48 27.98 -11.20
CA VAL A 617 -9.92 26.92 -10.29
C VAL A 617 -9.66 27.21 -8.81
N GLY A 618 -9.04 28.35 -8.48
CA GLY A 618 -8.65 28.69 -7.12
C GLY A 618 -9.80 28.93 -6.14
N ASP A 619 -10.99 29.27 -6.66
CA ASP A 619 -12.19 29.46 -5.85
C ASP A 619 -12.98 28.16 -5.63
N ILE A 620 -12.65 27.07 -6.35
CA ILE A 620 -13.38 25.81 -6.27
C ILE A 620 -13.05 25.12 -4.95
N ASP A 621 -14.05 25.01 -4.10
CA ASP A 621 -13.98 24.39 -2.78
C ASP A 621 -12.75 24.82 -1.95
N SER A 622 -12.48 26.12 -1.90
CA SER A 622 -11.36 26.72 -1.16
C SER A 622 -11.39 26.52 0.37
N ARG A 623 -12.40 25.81 0.88
CA ARG A 623 -12.52 25.36 2.29
C ARG A 623 -12.49 23.86 2.47
N HIS A 624 -12.41 23.07 1.40
CA HIS A 624 -12.43 21.60 1.49
C HIS A 624 -13.70 21.05 2.15
N LYS A 625 -14.86 21.56 1.73
CA LYS A 625 -16.16 21.10 2.22
C LYS A 625 -16.72 19.93 1.42
N ASP A 626 -16.17 19.67 0.26
CA ASP A 626 -16.65 18.69 -0.71
C ASP A 626 -15.57 17.66 -1.07
N ASP A 627 -14.53 17.53 -0.25
CA ASP A 627 -13.42 16.57 -0.42
C ASP A 627 -13.90 15.12 -0.55
N ILE A 628 -15.09 14.81 -0.01
CA ILE A 628 -15.75 13.51 -0.14
C ILE A 628 -16.08 13.14 -1.59
N ASN A 629 -16.17 14.13 -2.48
CA ASN A 629 -16.40 13.99 -3.91
C ASN A 629 -15.13 14.33 -4.72
N MET A 630 -13.96 14.09 -4.14
CA MET A 630 -12.66 14.33 -4.76
C MET A 630 -11.77 13.09 -4.75
N ASN A 631 -12.32 11.91 -5.08
CA ASN A 631 -11.62 10.62 -5.08
C ASN A 631 -11.75 9.94 -6.46
N TYR A 632 -10.63 9.53 -7.04
CA TYR A 632 -10.53 9.17 -8.46
C TYR A 632 -9.54 8.02 -8.73
N GLU A 633 -9.68 7.42 -9.90
CA GLU A 633 -8.66 6.54 -10.52
C GLU A 633 -8.12 5.46 -9.57
N PRO A 634 -8.99 4.59 -9.01
CA PRO A 634 -8.54 3.54 -8.10
C PRO A 634 -7.80 2.42 -8.83
N THR A 635 -6.82 1.82 -8.17
CA THR A 635 -6.31 0.49 -8.50
C THR A 635 -6.18 -0.34 -7.23
N VAL A 636 -6.09 -1.66 -7.38
CA VAL A 636 -6.11 -2.59 -6.25
C VAL A 636 -4.83 -3.42 -6.27
N ASN A 637 -4.21 -3.62 -5.11
CA ASN A 637 -3.11 -4.56 -4.96
C ASN A 637 -3.59 -5.97 -5.38
N PRO A 638 -2.91 -6.67 -6.30
CA PRO A 638 -3.33 -8.00 -6.75
C PRO A 638 -3.25 -9.09 -5.68
N VAL A 639 -2.61 -8.82 -4.53
CA VAL A 639 -2.49 -9.76 -3.40
C VAL A 639 -3.28 -9.25 -2.20
N ALA A 640 -4.25 -10.05 -1.78
CA ALA A 640 -4.93 -9.87 -0.51
C ALA A 640 -3.95 -10.08 0.66
N SER A 641 -3.90 -9.13 1.60
CA SER A 641 -2.93 -9.15 2.69
C SER A 641 -3.58 -8.76 4.01
N GLY A 642 -3.39 -9.58 5.04
CA GLY A 642 -3.88 -9.32 6.40
C GLY A 642 -5.40 -9.31 6.53
N GLY A 643 -6.11 -10.04 5.65
CA GLY A 643 -7.57 -10.12 5.63
C GLY A 643 -8.26 -9.08 4.74
N TYR A 644 -7.50 -8.25 4.02
CA TYR A 644 -8.04 -7.14 3.23
C TYR A 644 -7.53 -7.14 1.78
N ALA A 645 -8.35 -6.58 0.89
CA ALA A 645 -7.87 -5.99 -0.36
C ALA A 645 -7.43 -4.55 -0.10
N TRP A 646 -6.42 -4.08 -0.83
CA TRP A 646 -5.87 -2.74 -0.63
C TRP A 646 -6.04 -1.89 -1.89
N VAL A 647 -6.73 -0.77 -1.75
CA VAL A 647 -7.03 0.15 -2.86
C VAL A 647 -6.14 1.37 -2.73
N VAL A 648 -5.37 1.69 -3.77
CA VAL A 648 -4.72 2.99 -3.94
C VAL A 648 -5.54 3.86 -4.87
N PHE A 649 -5.71 5.13 -4.55
CA PHE A 649 -6.51 6.05 -5.34
C PHE A 649 -5.97 7.48 -5.27
N THR A 650 -6.34 8.28 -6.26
CA THR A 650 -6.05 9.72 -6.26
C THR A 650 -7.10 10.43 -5.43
N SER A 651 -6.68 11.28 -4.48
CA SER A 651 -7.57 12.22 -3.82
C SER A 651 -7.05 13.64 -3.94
N ARG A 652 -7.96 14.61 -3.83
CA ARG A 652 -7.61 16.03 -3.65
C ARG A 652 -7.98 16.55 -2.25
N ARG A 653 -8.25 15.62 -1.33
CA ARG A 653 -8.58 15.94 0.06
C ARG A 653 -7.42 16.62 0.79
N LEU A 654 -7.72 17.33 1.87
CA LEU A 654 -6.70 17.84 2.78
C LEU A 654 -5.79 16.70 3.28
N TYR A 655 -4.47 16.92 3.24
CA TYR A 655 -3.54 16.13 4.04
C TYR A 655 -3.34 16.85 5.38
N GLY A 656 -4.32 16.70 6.27
CA GLY A 656 -4.39 17.41 7.56
C GLY A 656 -4.16 18.91 7.41
N ASN A 657 -3.06 19.41 7.97
CA ASN A 657 -2.60 20.79 7.84
C ASN A 657 -1.32 20.95 6.99
N ALA A 658 -0.91 19.89 6.26
CA ALA A 658 0.27 19.87 5.40
C ALA A 658 -0.02 20.28 3.95
N ALA A 659 -1.12 19.79 3.36
CA ALA A 659 -1.58 20.20 2.03
C ALA A 659 -2.98 20.82 2.16
N THR A 660 -3.07 22.14 1.97
CA THR A 660 -4.27 22.94 2.31
C THR A 660 -4.72 23.92 1.23
N ILE A 661 -4.03 23.96 0.09
CA ILE A 661 -4.41 24.84 -1.02
C ILE A 661 -5.66 24.29 -1.74
N PRO A 662 -6.43 25.13 -2.46
CA PRO A 662 -7.67 24.69 -3.10
C PRO A 662 -7.48 23.42 -3.96
N PRO A 663 -8.44 22.46 -3.93
CA PRO A 663 -8.26 21.11 -4.46
C PRO A 663 -7.69 21.00 -5.87
N PHE A 664 -7.97 21.97 -6.75
CA PHE A 664 -7.58 21.93 -8.16
C PHE A 664 -6.34 22.78 -8.50
N CYS A 665 -5.74 23.46 -7.51
CA CYS A 665 -4.45 24.13 -7.67
C CYS A 665 -3.30 23.11 -7.64
N SER A 666 -3.14 22.34 -8.71
CA SER A 666 -2.10 21.28 -8.82
C SER A 666 -1.32 21.30 -10.13
N ASP A 667 -1.63 22.24 -11.02
CA ASP A 667 -0.94 22.39 -12.30
C ASP A 667 0.24 23.36 -12.12
N PRO A 668 1.51 22.92 -12.29
CA PRO A 668 2.67 23.79 -12.14
C PRO A 668 2.63 25.05 -13.03
N ARG A 669 1.87 25.03 -14.12
CA ARG A 669 1.69 26.17 -15.04
C ARG A 669 0.70 27.22 -14.52
N GLY A 670 -0.08 26.87 -13.50
CA GLY A 670 -1.11 27.74 -12.94
C GLY A 670 -0.97 28.01 -11.44
N VAL A 671 -0.03 27.38 -10.75
CA VAL A 671 0.29 27.62 -9.33
C VAL A 671 1.77 27.38 -9.07
N ASP A 672 2.36 28.17 -8.17
CA ASP A 672 3.73 27.94 -7.71
C ASP A 672 3.78 26.75 -6.73
N LEU A 673 4.12 25.58 -7.26
CA LEU A 673 4.30 24.36 -6.47
C LEU A 673 5.67 24.25 -5.80
N VAL A 674 6.57 25.24 -5.94
CA VAL A 674 7.80 25.28 -5.14
C VAL A 674 7.52 25.80 -3.73
N GLU A 675 6.53 26.67 -3.59
CA GLU A 675 6.12 27.26 -2.32
C GLU A 675 4.87 26.59 -1.71
N ASN A 676 4.05 25.93 -2.53
CA ASN A 676 2.76 25.41 -2.13
C ASN A 676 2.67 23.88 -2.28
N ILE A 677 2.33 23.19 -1.19
CA ILE A 677 2.06 21.75 -1.19
C ILE A 677 0.65 21.52 -1.75
N THR A 678 0.55 20.85 -2.90
CA THR A 678 -0.73 20.54 -3.53
C THR A 678 -1.44 19.32 -2.93
N THR A 679 -2.76 19.34 -2.90
CA THR A 679 -3.58 18.27 -2.34
C THR A 679 -3.78 17.07 -3.27
N LYS A 680 -3.45 17.18 -4.57
CA LYS A 680 -3.51 16.04 -5.49
C LYS A 680 -2.45 15.00 -5.12
N LYS A 681 -2.89 13.96 -4.41
CA LYS A 681 -2.04 12.96 -3.76
C LYS A 681 -2.66 11.58 -3.83
N LEU A 682 -1.84 10.56 -3.64
CA LEU A 682 -2.27 9.17 -3.51
C LEU A 682 -2.65 8.86 -2.06
N TRP A 683 -3.74 8.12 -1.91
CA TRP A 683 -4.28 7.62 -0.65
C TRP A 683 -4.55 6.14 -0.77
N VAL A 684 -4.55 5.42 0.35
CA VAL A 684 -4.76 3.99 0.43
C VAL A 684 -5.85 3.67 1.44
N ALA A 685 -6.70 2.70 1.13
CA ALA A 685 -7.70 2.17 2.05
C ALA A 685 -7.77 0.64 1.98
N ALA A 686 -8.12 0.02 3.10
CA ALA A 686 -8.48 -1.39 3.16
C ALA A 686 -9.93 -1.59 2.71
N ILE A 687 -10.20 -2.74 2.08
CA ILE A 687 -11.51 -3.22 1.66
C ILE A 687 -11.66 -4.65 2.19
N ASP A 688 -12.77 -4.94 2.85
CA ASP A 688 -13.10 -6.28 3.33
C ASP A 688 -13.32 -7.25 2.16
N LEU A 689 -12.67 -8.42 2.19
CA LEU A 689 -12.69 -9.39 1.09
C LEU A 689 -14.03 -10.12 0.93
N ASP A 690 -14.79 -10.28 2.00
CA ASP A 690 -16.02 -11.08 2.07
C ASP A 690 -17.26 -10.23 2.36
N ALA A 691 -17.22 -8.96 1.98
CA ALA A 691 -18.34 -8.07 2.18
C ALA A 691 -19.58 -8.50 1.41
N THR A 692 -20.73 -8.35 2.05
CA THR A 692 -22.01 -8.65 1.42
C THR A 692 -22.29 -7.66 0.29
N PRO A 693 -22.67 -8.10 -0.92
CA PRO A 693 -23.06 -7.18 -1.98
C PRO A 693 -24.13 -6.20 -1.50
N GLY A 694 -23.96 -4.91 -1.81
CA GLY A 694 -24.87 -3.86 -1.36
C GLY A 694 -24.44 -3.11 -0.08
N THR A 695 -23.40 -3.56 0.63
CA THR A 695 -22.86 -2.85 1.80
C THR A 695 -21.58 -2.08 1.46
N ASP A 696 -21.16 -1.14 2.32
CA ASP A 696 -19.85 -0.50 2.21
C ASP A 696 -18.77 -1.39 2.89
N PRO A 697 -17.82 -1.98 2.13
CA PRO A 697 -16.74 -2.80 2.66
C PRO A 697 -15.49 -2.02 3.06
N SER A 698 -15.52 -0.69 2.92
CA SER A 698 -14.31 0.12 3.00
C SER A 698 -13.99 0.62 4.40
N HIS A 699 -12.73 1.00 4.59
CA HIS A 699 -12.24 1.61 5.82
C HIS A 699 -11.68 3.02 5.56
N PRO A 700 -11.60 3.89 6.58
CA PRO A 700 -11.04 5.23 6.43
C PRO A 700 -9.61 5.22 5.86
N ALA A 701 -9.42 5.95 4.77
CA ALA A 701 -8.17 5.97 4.01
C ALA A 701 -7.01 6.69 4.73
N PHE A 702 -5.77 6.25 4.50
CA PHE A 702 -4.54 6.92 4.91
C PHE A 702 -3.75 7.48 3.71
N TYR A 703 -2.93 8.50 3.95
CA TYR A 703 -2.06 9.11 2.95
C TYR A 703 -0.93 8.13 2.58
N LEU A 704 -0.69 7.88 1.28
CA LEU A 704 0.44 7.05 0.84
C LEU A 704 1.76 7.79 1.11
N PRO A 705 2.65 7.31 1.99
CA PRO A 705 3.92 7.97 2.27
C PRO A 705 4.86 8.01 1.05
N ALA A 706 5.98 8.72 1.20
CA ALA A 706 7.10 8.84 0.28
C ALA A 706 6.86 9.63 -1.02
N GLN A 707 5.61 9.84 -1.43
CA GLN A 707 5.31 10.58 -2.66
C GLN A 707 5.74 12.05 -2.58
N GLU A 708 6.17 12.63 -3.71
CA GLU A 708 6.62 14.03 -3.74
C GLU A 708 5.54 14.99 -3.20
N LEU A 709 5.85 15.73 -2.13
CA LEU A 709 4.90 16.64 -1.48
C LEU A 709 4.46 17.78 -2.40
N LEU A 710 5.41 18.35 -3.13
CA LEU A 710 5.17 19.50 -3.98
C LEU A 710 4.50 19.13 -5.30
N ALA A 711 4.66 17.90 -5.77
CA ALA A 711 4.14 17.48 -7.06
C ALA A 711 2.69 16.95 -6.96
N GLY A 712 1.91 17.13 -8.03
CA GLY A 712 0.59 16.52 -8.17
C GLY A 712 0.74 15.05 -8.54
N ASN A 713 0.47 14.15 -7.60
CA ASN A 713 0.62 12.70 -7.77
C ASN A 713 -0.76 12.06 -7.97
N ALA A 714 -0.88 11.19 -8.97
CA ALA A 714 -2.12 10.53 -9.28
C ALA A 714 -1.90 9.20 -10.00
N ARG A 715 -2.99 8.44 -10.09
CA ARG A 715 -3.09 7.17 -10.81
C ARG A 715 -1.97 6.21 -10.39
N GLY A 716 -2.02 5.81 -9.13
CA GLY A 716 -1.16 4.75 -8.63
C GLY A 716 -1.62 3.41 -9.19
N PHE A 717 -0.72 2.62 -9.75
CA PHE A 717 -0.87 1.21 -10.08
C PHE A 717 -0.09 0.40 -9.05
N TRP A 718 -0.82 -0.29 -8.19
CA TRP A 718 -0.22 -1.18 -7.22
C TRP A 718 -0.10 -2.59 -7.78
N VAL A 719 1.14 -3.05 -7.89
CA VAL A 719 1.48 -4.33 -8.51
C VAL A 719 2.50 -5.07 -7.63
N LEU A 720 2.73 -6.35 -7.94
CA LEU A 720 3.83 -7.09 -7.34
C LEU A 720 5.17 -6.42 -7.65
N ASP A 721 6.14 -6.60 -6.76
CA ASP A 721 7.52 -6.28 -7.10
C ASP A 721 7.99 -7.18 -8.25
N PRO A 722 8.86 -6.69 -9.15
CA PRO A 722 9.63 -7.58 -10.02
C PRO A 722 10.30 -8.65 -9.16
N CYS A 723 9.96 -9.91 -9.40
CA CYS A 723 10.27 -10.99 -8.47
C CYS A 723 11.78 -11.14 -8.24
N ARG A 724 12.15 -11.46 -7.00
CA ARG A 724 13.52 -11.70 -6.55
C ARG A 724 13.90 -13.15 -6.82
N SER A 725 15.16 -13.36 -7.19
CA SER A 725 15.72 -14.69 -7.44
C SER A 725 15.86 -15.51 -6.15
N GLU A 726 15.87 -16.83 -6.28
CA GLU A 726 16.20 -17.78 -5.22
C GLU A 726 17.45 -17.35 -4.42
N GLY A 727 17.39 -17.46 -3.10
CA GLY A 727 18.45 -17.07 -2.17
C GLY A 727 18.57 -15.56 -1.88
N ALA A 728 17.82 -14.70 -2.57
CA ALA A 728 17.78 -13.27 -2.25
C ALA A 728 16.97 -13.03 -0.96
N PRO A 729 17.32 -12.02 -0.14
CA PRO A 729 16.53 -11.66 1.03
C PRO A 729 15.09 -11.31 0.66
N CYS A 730 14.14 -11.67 1.51
CA CYS A 730 12.72 -11.38 1.33
C CYS A 730 12.02 -11.12 2.67
N ASP A 731 10.87 -10.48 2.59
CA ASP A 731 9.96 -10.29 3.71
C ASP A 731 8.73 -11.19 3.61
N THR A 732 8.29 -11.48 2.38
CA THR A 732 7.07 -12.23 2.07
C THR A 732 7.24 -13.02 0.77
N GLY A 733 6.47 -14.09 0.59
CA GLY A 733 6.60 -15.03 -0.55
C GLY A 733 6.29 -14.40 -1.91
N ASP A 734 5.39 -13.42 -1.96
CA ASP A 734 4.99 -12.70 -3.17
C ASP A 734 6.11 -11.80 -3.76
N GLN A 735 7.18 -11.57 -3.00
CA GLN A 735 8.40 -10.93 -3.52
C GLN A 735 9.28 -11.90 -4.32
N CYS A 736 9.07 -13.22 -4.19
CA CYS A 736 9.98 -14.25 -4.68
C CYS A 736 9.47 -14.90 -5.97
N CYS A 737 10.37 -15.18 -6.92
CA CYS A 737 9.97 -15.83 -8.18
C CYS A 737 9.42 -17.24 -7.96
N GLY A 738 9.94 -17.97 -6.97
CA GLY A 738 9.40 -19.25 -6.52
C GLY A 738 8.11 -19.13 -5.71
N GLY A 739 7.80 -17.95 -5.17
CA GLY A 739 6.60 -17.67 -4.39
C GLY A 739 6.68 -17.97 -2.89
N TYR A 740 7.88 -18.24 -2.37
CA TYR A 740 8.09 -18.62 -0.96
C TYR A 740 9.23 -17.82 -0.34
N CYS A 741 9.07 -17.42 0.92
CA CYS A 741 10.04 -16.65 1.67
C CYS A 741 10.38 -17.37 2.97
N GLN A 742 11.54 -18.03 2.99
CA GLN A 742 11.85 -19.09 3.94
C GLN A 742 13.15 -18.85 4.70
N PRO A 743 13.28 -19.32 5.95
CA PRO A 743 14.54 -19.20 6.69
C PRO A 743 15.71 -19.89 5.98
N GLY A 744 16.78 -19.14 5.73
CA GLY A 744 18.06 -19.62 5.26
C GLY A 744 18.87 -20.31 6.36
N SER A 745 20.11 -20.69 6.06
CA SER A 745 21.00 -21.40 7.01
C SER A 745 21.38 -20.58 8.26
N ASP A 746 21.28 -19.26 8.17
CA ASP A 746 21.51 -18.28 9.23
C ASP A 746 20.21 -17.80 9.90
N GLY A 747 19.05 -18.29 9.44
CA GLY A 747 17.74 -17.90 9.92
C GLY A 747 17.19 -16.60 9.31
N GLU A 748 17.92 -15.93 8.41
CA GLU A 748 17.35 -14.82 7.63
C GLU A 748 16.38 -15.34 6.58
N LEU A 749 15.32 -14.58 6.29
CA LEU A 749 14.35 -14.97 5.28
C LEU A 749 14.89 -14.73 3.87
N ILE A 750 14.91 -15.78 3.06
CA ILE A 750 15.39 -15.78 1.68
C ILE A 750 14.35 -16.41 0.74
N CYS A 751 14.38 -15.98 -0.52
CA CYS A 751 13.51 -16.53 -1.54
C CYS A 751 13.82 -18.00 -1.81
N SER A 752 12.75 -18.80 -1.91
CA SER A 752 12.82 -20.23 -2.21
C SER A 752 11.72 -20.64 -3.21
N ASN A 753 11.83 -21.87 -3.72
CA ASN A 753 10.92 -22.45 -4.70
C ASN A 753 10.00 -23.53 -4.13
N ALA A 754 10.02 -23.73 -2.82
CA ALA A 754 9.19 -24.70 -2.12
C ALA A 754 8.94 -24.26 -0.67
N PRO A 755 7.81 -24.67 -0.06
CA PRO A 755 7.53 -24.42 1.35
C PRO A 755 8.54 -25.14 2.26
N PRO A 756 8.67 -24.74 3.55
CA PRO A 756 9.64 -25.31 4.45
C PRO A 756 9.33 -26.79 4.68
N GLY A 757 10.33 -27.65 4.48
CA GLY A 757 10.17 -29.10 4.56
C GLY A 757 9.16 -29.70 3.54
N GLY A 758 8.71 -28.92 2.54
CA GLY A 758 7.72 -29.35 1.56
C GLY A 758 6.29 -29.50 2.11
N GLN A 759 5.93 -28.81 3.20
CA GLN A 759 4.66 -29.04 3.90
C GLN A 759 3.50 -28.16 3.39
N CYS A 760 3.52 -26.86 3.69
CA CYS A 760 2.40 -25.95 3.45
C CYS A 760 2.89 -24.48 3.31
N SER A 761 2.04 -23.63 2.76
CA SER A 761 2.30 -22.22 2.48
C SER A 761 1.77 -21.31 3.58
N HIS A 762 2.60 -20.37 4.03
CA HIS A 762 2.20 -19.31 4.95
C HIS A 762 1.43 -18.19 4.23
N PRO A 763 0.76 -17.27 4.95
CA PRO A 763 0.15 -16.10 4.33
C PRO A 763 1.14 -15.34 3.42
N GLN A 764 0.66 -14.86 2.27
CA GLN A 764 1.42 -14.23 1.18
C GLN A 764 2.43 -15.16 0.48
N GLU A 765 2.39 -16.46 0.72
CA GLU A 765 3.12 -17.45 -0.07
C GLU A 765 2.22 -18.12 -1.12
N ARG A 766 2.86 -18.68 -2.14
CA ARG A 766 2.17 -19.29 -3.28
C ARG A 766 1.28 -20.46 -2.86
N CYS A 767 0.11 -20.56 -3.48
CA CYS A 767 -0.80 -21.70 -3.38
C CYS A 767 -1.50 -21.94 -4.73
N GLU A 768 -2.02 -23.14 -4.90
CA GLU A 768 -2.95 -23.48 -5.99
C GLU A 768 -4.38 -23.62 -5.45
N THR A 769 -4.50 -24.14 -4.22
CA THR A 769 -5.77 -24.34 -3.51
C THR A 769 -5.66 -23.95 -2.05
N ALA A 770 -6.80 -23.78 -1.37
CA ALA A 770 -6.81 -23.50 0.07
C ALA A 770 -6.15 -24.61 0.91
N ALA A 771 -6.08 -25.85 0.40
CA ALA A 771 -5.45 -26.97 1.10
C ALA A 771 -3.91 -26.85 1.17
N ASP A 772 -3.31 -25.98 0.35
CA ASP A 772 -1.87 -25.73 0.41
C ASP A 772 -1.51 -24.81 1.58
N CYS A 773 -2.47 -24.06 2.12
CA CYS A 773 -2.21 -23.11 3.20
C CYS A 773 -2.07 -23.82 4.55
N CYS A 774 -1.10 -23.38 5.36
CA CYS A 774 -0.83 -24.01 6.66
C CYS A 774 -1.99 -23.91 7.65
N ASP A 775 -2.75 -22.81 7.59
CA ASP A 775 -3.98 -22.65 8.36
C ASP A 775 -5.18 -23.04 7.47
N PRO A 776 -5.99 -24.04 7.85
CA PRO A 776 -7.14 -24.47 7.07
C PRO A 776 -8.25 -23.42 6.96
N THR A 777 -8.24 -22.34 7.76
CA THR A 777 -9.18 -21.22 7.58
C THR A 777 -8.73 -20.24 6.49
N ASN A 778 -7.47 -20.30 6.07
CA ASN A 778 -6.95 -19.43 5.01
C ASN A 778 -7.49 -19.82 3.64
N ARG A 779 -7.54 -18.84 2.75
CA ARG A 779 -8.00 -19.00 1.36
C ARG A 779 -6.84 -18.85 0.40
N CYS A 780 -6.88 -19.57 -0.72
CA CYS A 780 -5.99 -19.29 -1.84
C CYS A 780 -6.66 -18.25 -2.75
N ILE A 781 -6.16 -17.00 -2.71
CA ILE A 781 -6.70 -15.87 -3.48
C ILE A 781 -5.61 -15.41 -4.45
N ASN A 782 -5.93 -15.44 -5.74
CA ASN A 782 -5.00 -15.06 -6.82
C ASN A 782 -3.63 -15.76 -6.73
N GLY A 783 -3.61 -17.03 -6.32
CA GLY A 783 -2.39 -17.83 -6.20
C GLY A 783 -1.57 -17.58 -4.93
N PHE A 784 -2.10 -16.87 -3.94
CA PHE A 784 -1.44 -16.65 -2.65
C PHE A 784 -2.35 -17.00 -1.46
N CYS A 785 -1.76 -17.58 -0.42
CA CYS A 785 -2.48 -17.83 0.82
C CYS A 785 -2.82 -16.49 1.50
N ALA A 786 -4.10 -16.29 1.79
CA ALA A 786 -4.61 -15.08 2.42
C ALA A 786 -5.37 -15.48 3.70
N VAL A 787 -5.11 -14.72 4.77
CA VAL A 787 -5.88 -14.82 6.01
C VAL A 787 -7.33 -14.44 5.73
N GLU A 788 -8.27 -15.13 6.36
CA GLU A 788 -9.68 -14.72 6.35
C GLU A 788 -9.79 -13.30 6.95
N GLY A 789 -10.64 -12.45 6.36
CA GLY A 789 -10.84 -11.09 6.86
C GLY A 789 -11.29 -11.10 8.33
N PRO A 790 -11.04 -10.03 9.11
CA PRO A 790 -11.60 -9.95 10.45
C PRO A 790 -13.13 -10.02 10.37
N LEU A 791 -13.71 -10.95 11.13
CA LEU A 791 -15.15 -11.09 11.34
C LEU A 791 -15.76 -9.87 12.06
#